data_AF-A0A7S2LKY8-F1
#
_entry.id   AF-A0A7S2LKY8-F1
#
_cell.length_a   1.000
_cell.length_b   1.000
_cell.length_c   1.000
_cell.angle_alpha   90.00
_cell.angle_beta   90.00
_cell.angle_gamma   90.00
#
_symmetry.space_group_name_H-M   'P 1'
#
loop_
_entity.id
_entity.type
_entity.pdbx_description
1 polymer ?
#
loop_
_entity_poly.entity_id
_entity_poly.type
_entity_poly.pdbx_seq_one_letter_code
_entity_poly.pdbx_strand_id
1 'polypeptide(L)'
;AIANSDVDSVFTWVVPDDALIILGQGTPTIVVDFGSKSGAVTCQVTNSTCKVMDKSFELDVTVRGKLIRSFCFFCFEGPSRATIGFRSGALILTPNTQSQPCGLVTSGAVWTYTRDRKAAYDVIVFQTSAIEDAADYVTFQKVVYIDVFTSAPVGSELMLQFEDSEFATESNFPVGRHSRYVATTTVQSKWERLVFSYLDSPDVMVSGKSVNQLVLLFEPNKLSGDSFLFDNFDSYSTFTSGTQTVPVQAPVEMPSDITQQPEDSPDLSSNCHSCPKLKWSDEFGGTVLDSTKWNIMLGDGCSYDICGWGNQELEIYSADNIILKDDGILRIEARKVIDVNGNVEYTSSRINTNGKADFEPYGRFEARIRIPFGKGIWPAFWMLPTDSPLGWWPSGGEIDIMENMGKGKDIHIDAHYAILRVHKHKGTNIHSFEKYADDFHVFAVEREWNLIRWLVDDIVVFTLQAKDVGSTWPFNERFHFLLNVAVGGNPGNPDSSTHFPQQMDVDYVRVYDRPMPSLDGLLTVKAKQSDVSYRIINDYPDCSYAWEVSDGASISSGQDTNQIWVNFGKSPGTLITCELSCSCLKDGKKAFSLVVEQQTLTLVDLMIIATVSILFVLVFFIVYRDYVHRRRENKRLNWTLVNTSDGDTGGEIL
;
A
#
# COMPACT_ATOMS: atom_id res chain seq x y z
N ALA A 1 -23.20 0.87 2.61
CA ALA A 1 -24.15 0.59 1.51
C ALA A 1 -25.52 0.27 2.09
N ILE A 2 -26.60 0.69 1.42
CA ILE A 2 -27.97 0.26 1.69
C ILE A 2 -28.29 -0.88 0.72
N ALA A 3 -28.60 -2.07 1.26
CA ALA A 3 -28.69 -3.29 0.46
C ALA A 3 -29.96 -3.39 -0.41
N ASN A 4 -31.03 -2.66 -0.09
CA ASN A 4 -32.31 -2.68 -0.81
C ASN A 4 -32.91 -1.28 -0.86
N SER A 5 -33.25 -0.80 -2.06
CA SER A 5 -33.90 0.50 -2.28
C SER A 5 -34.64 0.53 -3.62
N ASP A 6 -35.69 1.34 -3.68
CA ASP A 6 -36.45 1.55 -4.93
C ASP A 6 -35.67 2.43 -5.91
N VAL A 7 -36.02 2.33 -7.20
CA VAL A 7 -35.33 3.04 -8.31
C VAL A 7 -35.43 4.57 -8.23
N ASP A 8 -36.42 5.11 -7.51
CA ASP A 8 -36.66 6.56 -7.35
C ASP A 8 -36.18 7.12 -5.99
N SER A 9 -35.38 6.34 -5.24
CA SER A 9 -34.85 6.77 -3.94
C SER A 9 -33.65 7.71 -4.08
N VAL A 10 -33.64 8.77 -3.27
CA VAL A 10 -32.52 9.71 -3.12
C VAL A 10 -31.80 9.43 -1.81
N PHE A 11 -30.46 9.42 -1.83
CA PHE A 11 -29.61 9.08 -0.68
C PHE A 11 -28.73 10.25 -0.28
N THR A 12 -28.97 10.80 0.91
CA THR A 12 -28.12 11.85 1.49
C THR A 12 -27.26 11.23 2.58
N TRP A 13 -25.97 11.07 2.30
CA TRP A 13 -25.03 10.55 3.27
C TRP A 13 -24.30 11.66 4.03
N VAL A 14 -24.00 11.38 5.30
CA VAL A 14 -23.13 12.19 6.16
C VAL A 14 -22.09 11.27 6.78
N VAL A 15 -20.84 11.73 6.81
CA VAL A 15 -19.69 11.04 7.41
C VAL A 15 -19.06 11.92 8.49
N PRO A 16 -18.19 11.38 9.37
CA PRO A 16 -17.53 12.17 10.41
C PRO A 16 -16.74 13.39 9.88
N ASP A 17 -16.53 14.41 10.72
CA ASP A 17 -16.00 15.74 10.35
C ASP A 17 -14.64 15.79 9.61
N ASP A 18 -13.84 14.72 9.68
CA ASP A 18 -12.58 14.61 8.94
C ASP A 18 -12.53 13.41 7.98
N ALA A 19 -13.69 12.77 7.80
CA ALA A 19 -13.92 11.79 6.76
C ALA A 19 -14.48 12.51 5.52
N LEU A 20 -14.14 12.01 4.34
CA LEU A 20 -14.58 12.55 3.07
C LEU A 20 -15.34 11.47 2.30
N ILE A 21 -16.58 11.73 1.89
CA ILE A 21 -17.24 10.89 0.89
C ILE A 21 -16.54 11.16 -0.44
N ILE A 22 -15.68 10.23 -0.86
CA ILE A 22 -14.91 10.36 -2.10
C ILE A 22 -15.81 10.08 -3.31
N LEU A 23 -16.77 9.15 -3.16
CA LEU A 23 -17.66 8.70 -4.24
C LEU A 23 -19.03 8.28 -3.71
N GLY A 24 -20.04 8.36 -4.59
CA GLY A 24 -21.33 7.71 -4.40
C GLY A 24 -22.36 8.50 -3.60
N GLN A 25 -22.12 9.79 -3.33
CA GLN A 25 -23.14 10.66 -2.75
C GLN A 25 -24.37 10.71 -3.66
N GLY A 26 -25.58 10.62 -3.09
CA GLY A 26 -26.81 10.49 -3.88
C GLY A 26 -27.16 9.07 -4.30
N THR A 27 -26.33 8.06 -4.01
CA THR A 27 -26.54 6.65 -4.43
C THR A 27 -26.68 5.71 -3.22
N PRO A 28 -27.17 4.45 -3.39
CA PRO A 28 -27.27 3.51 -2.28
C PRO A 28 -25.92 3.06 -1.70
N THR A 29 -24.79 3.46 -2.30
CA THR A 29 -23.45 3.09 -1.82
C THR A 29 -22.49 4.27 -1.89
N ILE A 30 -21.85 4.59 -0.77
CA ILE A 30 -20.75 5.56 -0.71
C ILE A 30 -19.40 4.88 -0.48
N VAL A 31 -18.34 5.56 -0.93
CA VAL A 31 -16.94 5.29 -0.54
C VAL A 31 -16.46 6.48 0.29
N VAL A 32 -15.86 6.19 1.44
CA VAL A 32 -15.45 7.18 2.42
C VAL A 32 -13.95 7.06 2.67
N ASP A 33 -13.21 8.16 2.47
CA ASP A 33 -11.89 8.34 3.06
C ASP A 33 -12.08 8.67 4.53
N PHE A 34 -11.67 7.80 5.43
CA PHE A 34 -11.79 8.07 6.84
C PHE A 34 -10.50 8.73 7.32
N GLY A 35 -10.59 9.95 7.84
CA GLY A 35 -9.44 10.69 8.37
C GLY A 35 -8.91 10.07 9.66
N SER A 36 -9.02 10.79 10.77
CA SER A 36 -8.52 10.38 12.08
C SER A 36 -9.62 10.26 13.13
N LYS A 37 -10.83 10.74 12.85
CA LYS A 37 -11.95 10.72 13.80
C LYS A 37 -12.88 9.57 13.50
N SER A 38 -13.23 8.89 14.58
CA SER A 38 -14.37 7.98 14.62
C SER A 38 -15.68 8.77 14.63
N GLY A 39 -16.76 8.17 14.16
CA GLY A 39 -18.09 8.74 14.24
C GLY A 39 -19.10 7.98 13.38
N ALA A 40 -20.35 8.43 13.47
CA ALA A 40 -21.44 7.86 12.70
C ALA A 40 -21.33 8.21 11.21
N VAL A 41 -21.49 7.18 10.37
CA VAL A 41 -21.90 7.34 8.98
C VAL A 41 -23.42 7.23 8.95
N THR A 42 -24.10 8.27 8.51
CA THR A 42 -25.56 8.27 8.38
C THR A 42 -25.98 8.35 6.91
N CYS A 43 -27.14 7.78 6.61
CA CYS A 43 -27.79 7.87 5.31
C CYS A 43 -29.26 8.19 5.49
N GLN A 44 -29.70 9.30 4.94
CA GLN A 44 -31.11 9.59 4.78
C GLN A 44 -31.56 9.12 3.40
N VAL A 45 -32.57 8.26 3.35
CA VAL A 45 -33.20 7.80 2.11
C VAL A 45 -34.56 8.46 1.99
N THR A 46 -34.82 9.17 0.89
CA THR A 46 -36.13 9.76 0.60
C THR A 46 -36.66 9.23 -0.73
N ASN A 47 -37.98 9.15 -0.90
CA ASN A 47 -38.59 8.72 -2.17
C ASN A 47 -39.84 9.57 -2.44
N SER A 48 -39.82 10.34 -3.54
CA SER A 48 -40.89 11.27 -3.89
C SER A 48 -42.22 10.58 -4.25
N THR A 49 -42.16 9.34 -4.73
CA THR A 49 -43.31 8.54 -5.19
C THR A 49 -44.00 7.85 -4.00
N CYS A 50 -43.24 7.44 -2.99
CA CYS A 50 -43.72 6.83 -1.76
C CYS A 50 -43.30 7.65 -0.52
N LYS A 51 -44.10 8.66 -0.15
CA LYS A 51 -43.87 9.54 1.03
C LYS A 51 -43.79 8.82 2.40
N VAL A 52 -43.93 7.50 2.45
CA VAL A 52 -43.84 6.66 3.67
C VAL A 52 -42.43 6.07 3.84
N MET A 53 -41.50 6.30 2.90
CA MET A 53 -40.18 5.66 2.85
C MET A 53 -39.02 6.55 3.34
N ASP A 54 -39.30 7.75 3.90
CA ASP A 54 -38.26 8.59 4.49
C ASP A 54 -37.65 7.86 5.70
N LYS A 55 -36.43 7.34 5.54
CA LYS A 55 -35.77 6.51 6.54
C LYS A 55 -34.32 6.92 6.72
N SER A 56 -33.90 7.05 7.98
CA SER A 56 -32.51 7.32 8.35
C SER A 56 -31.84 6.03 8.82
N PHE A 57 -30.60 5.83 8.38
CA PHE A 57 -29.71 4.76 8.82
C PHE A 57 -28.47 5.37 9.45
N GLU A 58 -27.94 4.70 10.46
CA GLU A 58 -26.74 5.12 11.18
C GLU A 58 -25.84 3.89 11.39
N LEU A 59 -24.55 4.07 11.12
CA LEU A 59 -23.51 3.08 11.35
C LEU A 59 -22.33 3.77 12.02
N ASP A 60 -22.05 3.44 13.28
CA ASP A 60 -20.86 3.92 13.96
C ASP A 60 -19.59 3.31 13.36
N VAL A 61 -18.68 4.17 12.89
CA VAL A 61 -17.39 3.77 12.34
C VAL A 61 -16.27 4.26 13.25
N THR A 62 -15.34 3.35 13.57
CA THR A 62 -14.15 3.66 14.36
C THR A 62 -12.91 3.69 13.46
N VAL A 63 -12.21 4.83 13.44
CA VAL A 63 -10.98 5.05 12.66
C VAL A 63 -9.79 4.98 13.62
N ARG A 64 -8.75 4.19 13.28
CA ARG A 64 -7.62 3.91 14.18
C ARG A 64 -6.31 4.52 13.67
N GLY A 65 -5.44 4.92 14.60
CA GLY A 65 -4.08 5.36 14.29
C GLY A 65 -3.19 4.25 13.73
N LYS A 66 -2.08 4.63 13.09
CA LYS A 66 -1.04 3.71 12.60
C LYS A 66 -0.56 2.81 13.74
N LEU A 67 -0.62 1.50 13.54
CA LEU A 67 -0.07 0.52 14.47
C LEU A 67 1.46 0.50 14.39
N ILE A 68 2.11 0.58 15.55
CA ILE A 68 3.56 0.52 15.69
C ILE A 68 3.91 -0.71 16.53
N ARG A 69 4.99 -1.41 16.19
CA ARG A 69 5.47 -2.56 16.98
C ARG A 69 5.72 -2.10 18.41
N SER A 70 5.03 -2.71 19.37
CA SER A 70 5.13 -2.39 20.79
C SER A 70 6.24 -3.22 21.44
N PHE A 71 6.14 -4.54 21.35
CA PHE A 71 7.15 -5.47 21.85
C PHE A 71 7.00 -6.83 21.16
N CYS A 72 7.99 -7.70 21.36
CA CYS A 72 7.94 -9.07 20.90
C CYS A 72 7.70 -10.04 22.06
N PHE A 73 6.69 -10.90 21.95
CA PHE A 73 6.51 -12.02 22.87
C PHE A 73 7.67 -12.99 22.72
N PHE A 74 8.01 -13.37 21.48
CA PHE A 74 9.11 -14.29 21.22
C PHE A 74 9.82 -13.94 19.91
N CYS A 75 11.11 -13.63 20.01
CA CYS A 75 12.00 -13.22 18.92
C CYS A 75 13.42 -13.72 19.15
N PHE A 76 14.17 -13.96 18.07
CA PHE A 76 15.57 -14.34 18.14
C PHE A 76 16.54 -13.15 18.02
N GLU A 77 16.11 -12.04 17.41
CA GLU A 77 16.93 -10.86 17.12
C GLU A 77 16.77 -9.74 18.16
N GLY A 78 16.03 -10.00 19.25
CA GLY A 78 15.74 -9.03 20.29
C GLY A 78 15.21 -9.67 21.58
N PRO A 79 14.89 -8.86 22.60
CA PRO A 79 14.40 -9.38 23.87
C PRO A 79 13.03 -10.04 23.70
N SER A 80 12.95 -11.33 23.98
CA SER A 80 11.68 -12.05 24.12
C SER A 80 11.01 -11.66 25.45
N ARG A 81 9.70 -11.41 25.41
CA ARG A 81 8.86 -11.05 26.57
C ARG A 81 7.93 -12.18 27.02
N ALA A 82 8.13 -13.37 26.49
CA ALA A 82 7.45 -14.59 26.88
C ALA A 82 8.43 -15.76 26.91
N THR A 83 8.09 -16.79 27.69
CA THR A 83 8.87 -18.03 27.80
C THR A 83 7.99 -19.23 27.52
N ILE A 84 8.55 -20.29 26.93
CA ILE A 84 7.80 -21.52 26.68
C ILE A 84 7.61 -22.27 28.01
N GLY A 85 6.36 -22.47 28.41
CA GLY A 85 5.99 -23.21 29.61
C GLY A 85 5.69 -24.69 29.34
N PHE A 86 4.70 -24.95 28.48
CA PHE A 86 4.26 -26.31 28.13
C PHE A 86 4.08 -26.46 26.63
N ARG A 87 4.19 -27.71 26.14
CA ARG A 87 3.93 -28.09 24.76
C ARG A 87 3.48 -29.54 24.69
N SER A 88 2.50 -29.84 23.84
CA SER A 88 2.06 -31.23 23.60
C SER A 88 2.64 -31.84 22.32
N GLY A 89 3.02 -31.04 21.31
CA GLY A 89 3.79 -31.46 20.13
C GLY A 89 5.30 -31.34 20.30
N ALA A 90 6.05 -31.63 19.24
CA ALA A 90 7.50 -31.55 19.23
C ALA A 90 7.94 -30.13 18.84
N LEU A 91 8.55 -29.41 19.79
CA LEU A 91 9.11 -28.08 19.55
C LEU A 91 10.64 -28.14 19.66
N ILE A 92 11.32 -27.84 18.56
CA ILE A 92 12.79 -27.83 18.48
C ILE A 92 13.29 -26.52 17.88
N LEU A 93 14.46 -26.08 18.34
CA LEU A 93 15.15 -24.95 17.74
C LEU A 93 15.89 -25.46 16.50
N THR A 94 15.66 -24.83 15.35
CA THR A 94 16.24 -25.23 14.07
C THR A 94 16.94 -24.05 13.42
N PRO A 95 18.08 -24.25 12.73
CA PRO A 95 18.63 -23.23 11.86
C PRO A 95 17.58 -22.77 10.83
N ASN A 96 17.50 -21.47 10.59
CA ASN A 96 16.61 -20.94 9.56
C ASN A 96 17.26 -21.15 8.17
N THR A 97 16.91 -22.25 7.52
CA THR A 97 17.40 -22.58 6.16
C THR A 97 16.34 -22.36 5.08
N GLN A 98 15.16 -21.83 5.42
CA GLN A 98 14.06 -21.68 4.47
C GLN A 98 14.23 -20.40 3.64
N SER A 99 13.89 -20.45 2.35
CA SER A 99 13.87 -19.27 1.50
C SER A 99 12.80 -18.28 1.99
N GLN A 100 13.19 -17.03 2.26
CA GLN A 100 12.32 -16.01 2.87
C GLN A 100 12.22 -14.75 2.01
N PRO A 101 11.08 -14.04 2.01
CA PRO A 101 11.00 -12.65 1.56
C PRO A 101 11.91 -11.76 2.43
N CYS A 102 12.60 -10.78 1.84
CA CYS A 102 13.51 -9.91 2.60
C CYS A 102 12.79 -9.22 3.76
N GLY A 103 13.36 -9.31 4.98
CA GLY A 103 12.90 -8.58 6.16
C GLY A 103 11.74 -9.19 6.94
N LEU A 104 11.19 -10.33 6.50
CA LEU A 104 10.10 -11.00 7.22
C LEU A 104 10.61 -11.78 8.43
N VAL A 105 11.59 -12.66 8.22
CA VAL A 105 12.33 -13.34 9.29
C VAL A 105 13.81 -13.10 9.02
N THR A 106 14.55 -12.59 10.01
CA THR A 106 15.97 -12.23 9.83
C THR A 106 16.91 -13.05 10.70
N SER A 107 16.34 -13.91 11.54
CA SER A 107 17.02 -14.75 12.51
C SER A 107 17.73 -15.91 11.83
N GLY A 108 18.90 -16.26 12.35
CA GLY A 108 19.62 -17.47 11.95
C GLY A 108 19.00 -18.76 12.50
N ALA A 109 18.02 -18.66 13.40
CA ALA A 109 17.34 -19.78 14.00
C ALA A 109 15.85 -19.48 14.19
N VAL A 110 15.02 -20.50 14.03
CA VAL A 110 13.55 -20.42 14.19
C VAL A 110 13.07 -21.60 15.03
N TRP A 111 11.90 -21.47 15.63
CA TRP A 111 11.25 -22.63 16.26
C TRP A 111 10.54 -23.46 15.20
N THR A 112 10.78 -24.76 15.19
CA THR A 112 9.97 -25.73 14.45
C THR A 112 9.06 -26.46 15.42
N TYR A 113 7.75 -26.26 15.26
CA TYR A 113 6.72 -27.03 15.94
C TYR A 113 6.13 -28.08 15.00
N THR A 114 6.32 -29.36 15.29
CA THR A 114 5.65 -30.46 14.60
C THR A 114 4.47 -30.94 15.41
N ARG A 115 3.28 -30.92 14.79
CA ARG A 115 2.02 -31.31 15.45
C ARG A 115 2.01 -32.78 15.86
N ASP A 116 1.37 -33.08 16.99
CA ASP A 116 1.11 -34.47 17.40
C ASP A 116 -0.01 -35.07 16.55
N ARG A 117 0.36 -36.03 15.69
CA ARG A 117 -0.57 -36.76 14.81
C ARG A 117 -1.71 -37.47 15.54
N LYS A 118 -1.62 -37.65 16.86
CA LYS A 118 -2.63 -38.32 17.70
C LYS A 118 -3.54 -37.36 18.45
N ALA A 119 -3.25 -36.06 18.45
CA ALA A 119 -4.00 -35.06 19.20
C ALA A 119 -4.76 -34.13 18.25
N ALA A 120 -6.08 -34.01 18.42
CA ALA A 120 -6.88 -33.05 17.66
C ALA A 120 -6.66 -31.60 18.13
N TYR A 121 -6.13 -31.43 19.34
CA TYR A 121 -5.80 -30.18 19.97
C TYR A 121 -4.43 -30.33 20.62
N ASP A 122 -3.44 -29.70 20.02
CA ASP A 122 -2.09 -29.62 20.54
C ASP A 122 -1.67 -28.15 20.62
N VAL A 123 -0.84 -27.84 21.60
CA VAL A 123 -0.66 -26.46 22.06
C VAL A 123 0.81 -26.18 22.33
N ILE A 124 1.17 -24.91 22.17
CA ILE A 124 2.33 -24.30 22.84
C ILE A 124 1.78 -23.27 23.82
N VAL A 125 2.17 -23.41 25.08
CA VAL A 125 1.81 -22.49 26.16
C VAL A 125 3.00 -21.60 26.45
N PHE A 126 2.83 -20.30 26.28
CA PHE A 126 3.81 -19.29 26.66
C PHE A 126 3.38 -18.56 27.92
N GLN A 127 4.33 -18.33 28.81
CA GLN A 127 4.17 -17.52 30.03
C GLN A 127 4.69 -16.11 29.74
N THR A 128 3.93 -15.08 30.08
CA THR A 128 4.29 -13.67 29.81
C THR A 128 3.79 -12.75 30.92
N SER A 129 4.60 -11.74 31.25
CA SER A 129 4.17 -10.60 32.07
C SER A 129 4.12 -9.30 31.26
N ALA A 130 4.19 -9.41 29.93
CA ALA A 130 4.28 -8.26 29.01
C ALA A 130 2.92 -7.64 28.70
N ILE A 131 1.84 -8.39 28.97
CA ILE A 131 0.47 -7.95 28.76
C ILE A 131 0.04 -7.20 30.01
N GLU A 132 0.05 -5.86 29.93
CA GLU A 132 -0.46 -5.02 31.02
C GLU A 132 -1.99 -5.12 31.16
N ASP A 133 -2.68 -5.12 30.02
CA ASP A 133 -4.12 -5.32 29.95
C ASP A 133 -4.50 -5.97 28.60
N ALA A 134 -5.02 -7.19 28.65
CA ALA A 134 -5.49 -7.91 27.47
C ALA A 134 -6.77 -7.29 26.86
N ALA A 135 -7.48 -6.42 27.60
CA ALA A 135 -8.63 -5.70 27.05
C ALA A 135 -8.24 -4.81 25.87
N ASP A 136 -6.99 -4.36 25.80
CA ASP A 136 -6.44 -3.60 24.67
C ASP A 136 -6.53 -4.38 23.34
N TYR A 137 -6.43 -5.71 23.39
CA TYR A 137 -6.51 -6.55 22.18
C TYR A 137 -7.96 -6.86 21.80
N VAL A 138 -8.88 -6.88 22.75
CA VAL A 138 -10.33 -7.04 22.51
C VAL A 138 -10.95 -5.75 21.97
N THR A 139 -10.51 -4.61 22.49
CA THR A 139 -10.88 -3.27 22.00
C THR A 139 -10.04 -2.84 20.79
N PHE A 140 -9.11 -3.71 20.37
CA PHE A 140 -8.24 -3.56 19.22
C PHE A 140 -7.34 -2.31 19.21
N GLN A 141 -7.00 -1.80 20.40
CA GLN A 141 -5.90 -0.86 20.59
C GLN A 141 -4.53 -1.54 20.41
N LYS A 142 -4.50 -2.86 20.54
CA LYS A 142 -3.36 -3.72 20.20
C LYS A 142 -3.78 -4.87 19.28
N VAL A 143 -2.82 -5.38 18.52
CA VAL A 143 -2.98 -6.55 17.64
C VAL A 143 -1.73 -7.44 17.72
N VAL A 144 -1.91 -8.73 17.46
CA VAL A 144 -0.82 -9.70 17.48
C VAL A 144 -0.51 -10.19 16.05
N TYR A 145 0.77 -10.27 15.73
CA TYR A 145 1.28 -10.86 14.49
C TYR A 145 2.23 -12.02 14.80
N ILE A 146 2.36 -12.96 13.87
CA ILE A 146 3.36 -14.02 13.91
C ILE A 146 3.86 -14.32 12.50
N ASP A 147 5.16 -14.54 12.34
CA ASP A 147 5.71 -14.98 11.06
C ASP A 147 5.79 -16.50 11.05
N VAL A 148 5.26 -17.13 10.01
CA VAL A 148 5.10 -18.58 9.93
C VAL A 148 5.53 -19.10 8.56
N PHE A 149 6.26 -20.21 8.55
CA PHE A 149 6.48 -21.07 7.40
C PHE A 149 5.92 -22.45 7.74
N THR A 150 5.05 -23.03 6.92
CA THR A 150 4.40 -24.30 7.28
C THR A 150 4.27 -25.28 6.14
N SER A 151 4.32 -26.59 6.46
CA SER A 151 3.92 -27.66 5.55
C SER A 151 2.40 -27.79 5.42
N ALA A 152 1.64 -27.18 6.33
CA ALA A 152 0.18 -27.28 6.34
C ALA A 152 -0.45 -26.66 5.08
N PRO A 153 -1.61 -27.16 4.61
CA PRO A 153 -2.31 -26.59 3.47
C PRO A 153 -2.74 -25.13 3.70
N VAL A 154 -2.84 -24.37 2.61
CA VAL A 154 -3.49 -23.04 2.63
C VAL A 154 -4.90 -23.17 3.22
N GLY A 155 -5.27 -22.24 4.10
CA GLY A 155 -6.52 -22.31 4.84
C GLY A 155 -6.41 -23.01 6.19
N SER A 156 -5.21 -23.47 6.59
CA SER A 156 -4.98 -24.00 7.92
C SER A 156 -5.00 -22.91 8.99
N GLU A 157 -5.79 -23.15 10.03
CA GLU A 157 -6.11 -22.22 11.11
C GLU A 157 -5.03 -22.22 12.20
N LEU A 158 -4.66 -21.05 12.71
CA LEU A 158 -3.92 -20.88 13.94
C LEU A 158 -4.83 -20.16 14.94
N MET A 159 -4.95 -20.70 16.15
CA MET A 159 -5.74 -20.09 17.22
C MET A 159 -4.84 -19.65 18.35
N LEU A 160 -5.02 -18.41 18.81
CA LEU A 160 -4.32 -17.85 19.95
C LEU A 160 -5.32 -17.56 21.07
N GLN A 161 -5.04 -18.03 22.28
CA GLN A 161 -5.85 -17.76 23.47
C GLN A 161 -5.04 -16.97 24.49
N PHE A 162 -5.68 -15.99 25.11
CA PHE A 162 -5.14 -15.21 26.22
C PHE A 162 -5.81 -15.74 27.48
N GLU A 163 -4.99 -16.27 28.40
CA GLU A 163 -5.47 -17.00 29.57
C GLU A 163 -4.89 -16.43 30.86
N ASP A 164 -5.66 -16.56 31.94
CA ASP A 164 -5.21 -16.42 33.31
C ASP A 164 -4.91 -17.80 33.87
N SER A 165 -3.61 -18.09 34.03
CA SER A 165 -3.14 -19.40 34.49
C SER A 165 -3.53 -19.76 35.93
N GLU A 166 -4.04 -18.82 36.74
CA GLU A 166 -4.58 -19.14 38.07
C GLU A 166 -5.90 -19.94 37.96
N PHE A 167 -6.67 -19.70 36.89
CA PHE A 167 -7.99 -20.30 36.70
C PHE A 167 -8.05 -21.29 35.53
N ALA A 168 -7.28 -21.05 34.47
CA ALA A 168 -7.32 -21.88 33.28
C ALA A 168 -6.64 -23.24 33.52
N THR A 169 -7.32 -24.32 33.12
CA THR A 169 -6.76 -25.67 33.05
C THR A 169 -7.03 -26.27 31.68
N GLU A 170 -6.48 -27.47 31.42
CA GLU A 170 -6.61 -28.16 30.13
C GLU A 170 -8.05 -28.59 29.80
N SER A 171 -8.93 -28.72 30.80
CA SER A 171 -10.24 -29.35 30.65
C SER A 171 -11.42 -28.51 31.13
N ASN A 172 -11.21 -27.24 31.50
CA ASN A 172 -12.24 -26.42 32.14
C ASN A 172 -12.78 -25.28 31.27
N PHE A 173 -12.66 -25.38 29.94
CA PHE A 173 -13.21 -24.38 29.02
C PHE A 173 -14.68 -24.04 29.36
N PRO A 174 -15.08 -22.76 29.42
CA PRO A 174 -14.30 -21.56 29.07
C PRO A 174 -13.48 -20.94 30.21
N VAL A 175 -13.52 -21.50 31.43
CA VAL A 175 -12.98 -20.86 32.64
C VAL A 175 -11.51 -20.46 32.47
N GLY A 176 -11.19 -19.21 32.84
CA GLY A 176 -9.85 -18.64 32.79
C GLY A 176 -9.38 -18.13 31.42
N ARG A 177 -10.22 -18.23 30.37
CA ARG A 177 -9.90 -17.74 29.01
C ARG A 177 -10.51 -16.39 28.75
N HIS A 178 -9.68 -15.37 28.81
CA HIS A 178 -10.09 -13.99 28.57
C HIS A 178 -10.56 -13.78 27.12
N SER A 179 -9.70 -14.09 26.15
CA SER A 179 -10.00 -13.85 24.73
C SER A 179 -9.34 -14.86 23.80
N ARG A 180 -9.95 -15.06 22.62
CA ARG A 180 -9.45 -15.90 21.55
C ARG A 180 -9.32 -15.12 20.26
N TYR A 181 -8.34 -15.51 19.46
CA TYR A 181 -8.02 -14.90 18.18
C TYR A 181 -7.70 -16.00 17.16
N VAL A 182 -7.95 -15.69 15.89
CA VAL A 182 -7.74 -16.62 14.79
C VAL A 182 -6.91 -15.98 13.69
N ALA A 183 -5.99 -16.76 13.13
CA ALA A 183 -5.28 -16.46 11.90
C ALA A 183 -5.40 -17.66 10.95
N THR A 184 -5.23 -17.43 9.65
CA THR A 184 -5.35 -18.49 8.64
C THR A 184 -4.20 -18.36 7.65
N THR A 185 -3.51 -19.47 7.41
CA THR A 185 -2.42 -19.56 6.43
C THR A 185 -2.91 -19.23 5.03
N THR A 186 -2.15 -18.42 4.29
CA THR A 186 -2.46 -18.01 2.92
C THR A 186 -1.50 -18.64 1.91
N VAL A 187 -0.37 -19.18 2.38
CA VAL A 187 0.64 -19.87 1.58
C VAL A 187 1.07 -21.17 2.25
N GLN A 188 1.58 -22.12 1.47
CA GLN A 188 2.16 -23.37 1.94
C GLN A 188 3.64 -23.42 1.54
N SER A 189 4.49 -23.90 2.44
CA SER A 189 5.95 -24.03 2.24
C SER A 189 6.63 -22.70 1.83
N LYS A 190 6.12 -21.59 2.36
CA LYS A 190 6.66 -20.24 2.22
C LYS A 190 6.44 -19.47 3.53
N TRP A 191 7.29 -18.49 3.81
CA TRP A 191 7.10 -17.58 4.93
C TRP A 191 5.98 -16.58 4.66
N GLU A 192 5.13 -16.34 5.66
CA GLU A 192 4.11 -15.28 5.67
C GLU A 192 3.96 -14.65 7.06
N ARG A 193 3.58 -13.37 7.12
CA ARG A 193 3.12 -12.72 8.36
C ARG A 193 1.62 -12.93 8.52
N LEU A 194 1.23 -13.60 9.59
CA LEU A 194 -0.15 -13.79 9.97
C LEU A 194 -0.57 -12.75 11.01
N VAL A 195 -1.79 -12.25 10.87
CA VAL A 195 -2.43 -11.35 11.85
C VAL A 195 -3.53 -12.10 12.58
N PHE A 196 -3.52 -12.03 13.91
CA PHE A 196 -4.56 -12.64 14.74
C PHE A 196 -5.76 -11.70 14.86
N SER A 197 -6.88 -12.12 14.30
CA SER A 197 -8.16 -11.42 14.36
C SER A 197 -8.96 -11.89 15.58
N TYR A 198 -9.55 -10.95 16.33
CA TYR A 198 -10.39 -11.28 17.48
C TYR A 198 -11.54 -12.20 17.08
N LEU A 199 -11.70 -13.29 17.82
CA LEU A 199 -12.77 -14.27 17.64
C LEU A 199 -13.88 -14.02 18.67
N ASP A 200 -13.56 -14.16 19.96
CA ASP A 200 -14.49 -13.95 21.07
C ASP A 200 -13.77 -13.82 22.44
N SER A 201 -14.54 -13.53 23.50
CA SER A 201 -14.09 -13.47 24.89
C SER A 201 -14.92 -14.45 25.73
N PRO A 202 -14.49 -15.72 25.85
CA PRO A 202 -15.36 -16.80 26.31
C PRO A 202 -15.61 -16.79 27.83
N ASP A 203 -14.69 -16.26 28.65
CA ASP A 203 -14.91 -16.02 30.08
C ASP A 203 -14.83 -14.52 30.40
N VAL A 204 -16.01 -13.87 30.39
CA VAL A 204 -16.17 -12.44 30.65
C VAL A 204 -15.80 -12.01 32.07
N MET A 205 -15.57 -12.96 32.98
CA MET A 205 -15.19 -12.68 34.37
C MET A 205 -13.68 -12.51 34.54
N VAL A 206 -12.87 -12.96 33.56
CA VAL A 206 -11.41 -12.81 33.60
C VAL A 206 -11.07 -11.35 33.31
N SER A 207 -10.22 -10.75 34.15
CA SER A 207 -9.73 -9.40 33.92
C SER A 207 -8.64 -9.43 32.86
N GLY A 208 -8.65 -8.48 31.92
CA GLY A 208 -7.54 -8.36 30.97
C GLY A 208 -6.19 -8.15 31.65
N LYS A 209 -6.17 -7.59 32.87
CA LYS A 209 -4.97 -7.38 33.68
C LYS A 209 -4.41 -8.63 34.37
N SER A 210 -5.21 -9.70 34.44
CA SER A 210 -4.77 -10.96 35.05
C SER A 210 -4.23 -11.96 34.03
N VAL A 211 -4.34 -11.66 32.73
CA VAL A 211 -3.77 -12.47 31.66
C VAL A 211 -2.25 -12.54 31.79
N ASN A 212 -1.75 -13.77 31.94
CA ASN A 212 -0.33 -14.06 32.10
C ASN A 212 0.14 -15.23 31.19
N GLN A 213 -0.77 -15.77 30.38
CA GLN A 213 -0.51 -16.92 29.55
C GLN A 213 -1.06 -16.71 28.13
N LEU A 214 -0.27 -17.14 27.14
CA LEU A 214 -0.67 -17.24 25.73
C LEU A 214 -0.68 -18.70 25.32
N VAL A 215 -1.79 -19.20 24.79
CA VAL A 215 -1.90 -20.57 24.27
C VAL A 215 -2.07 -20.53 22.77
N LEU A 216 -1.05 -21.00 22.05
CA LEU A 216 -1.05 -21.08 20.58
C LEU A 216 -1.38 -22.50 20.16
N LEU A 217 -2.41 -22.64 19.33
CA LEU A 217 -2.85 -23.90 18.74
C LEU A 217 -2.66 -23.82 17.23
N PHE A 218 -2.02 -24.83 16.66
CA PHE A 218 -1.94 -25.00 15.21
C PHE A 218 -3.00 -25.99 14.78
N GLU A 219 -3.81 -25.63 13.78
CA GLU A 219 -4.85 -26.47 13.20
C GLU A 219 -5.76 -27.17 14.25
N PRO A 220 -6.38 -26.41 15.17
CA PRO A 220 -7.24 -26.99 16.18
C PRO A 220 -8.38 -27.80 15.56
N ASN A 221 -8.83 -28.85 16.25
CA ASN A 221 -9.84 -29.80 15.76
C ASN A 221 -9.41 -30.60 14.50
N LYS A 222 -8.10 -30.78 14.29
CA LYS A 222 -7.56 -31.63 13.22
C LYS A 222 -6.46 -32.54 13.75
N LEU A 223 -6.40 -33.76 13.21
CA LEU A 223 -5.25 -34.64 13.35
C LEU A 223 -4.29 -34.35 12.19
N SER A 224 -3.15 -33.73 12.46
CA SER A 224 -2.12 -33.52 11.44
C SER A 224 -0.73 -33.73 12.02
N GLY A 225 0.24 -33.94 11.12
CA GLY A 225 1.66 -34.04 11.45
C GLY A 225 2.45 -32.93 10.82
N ASP A 226 1.77 -31.82 10.50
CA ASP A 226 2.35 -30.68 9.82
C ASP A 226 3.32 -29.95 10.74
N SER A 227 4.32 -29.33 10.11
CA SER A 227 5.35 -28.58 10.80
C SER A 227 5.17 -27.09 10.55
N PHE A 228 5.22 -26.32 11.61
CA PHE A 228 5.11 -24.87 11.64
C PHE A 228 6.42 -24.31 12.17
N LEU A 229 7.18 -23.69 11.28
CA LEU A 229 8.31 -22.86 11.61
C LEU A 229 7.77 -21.47 11.96
N PHE A 230 8.22 -20.87 13.05
CA PHE A 230 7.73 -19.54 13.44
C PHE A 230 8.80 -18.67 14.11
N ASP A 231 8.60 -17.37 13.94
CA ASP A 231 9.39 -16.29 14.57
C ASP A 231 8.54 -15.00 14.68
N ASN A 232 9.12 -13.93 15.23
CA ASN A 232 8.54 -12.58 15.30
C ASN A 232 7.11 -12.58 15.84
N PHE A 233 6.90 -13.24 16.98
CA PHE A 233 5.61 -13.26 17.63
C PHE A 233 5.38 -11.91 18.34
N ASP A 234 4.80 -10.96 17.61
CA ASP A 234 4.83 -9.53 17.92
C ASP A 234 3.48 -8.99 18.43
N SER A 235 3.57 -8.01 19.32
CA SER A 235 2.47 -7.11 19.68
C SER A 235 2.66 -5.74 19.03
N TYR A 236 1.61 -5.20 18.42
CA TYR A 236 1.56 -3.84 17.87
C TYR A 236 0.50 -3.03 18.58
N SER A 237 0.70 -1.71 18.69
CA SER A 237 -0.19 -0.79 19.38
C SER A 237 -0.43 0.50 18.61
N THR A 238 -1.59 1.14 18.84
CA THR A 238 -1.89 2.50 18.37
C THR A 238 -1.22 3.59 19.20
N PHE A 239 -0.53 3.23 20.29
CA PHE A 239 0.19 4.15 21.17
C PHE A 239 1.70 4.10 20.89
N THR A 240 2.36 5.25 20.81
CA THR A 240 3.82 5.34 20.93
C THR A 240 4.19 5.04 22.38
N SER A 241 4.76 3.86 22.66
CA SER A 241 5.17 3.50 24.01
C SER A 241 6.25 4.46 24.51
N GLY A 242 5.93 5.22 25.56
CA GLY A 242 6.93 5.89 26.38
C GLY A 242 7.91 4.86 26.95
N THR A 243 9.19 5.22 26.97
CA THR A 243 10.28 4.47 27.58
C THR A 243 9.92 3.89 28.95
N GLN A 244 9.86 2.56 29.07
CA GLN A 244 10.04 1.87 30.34
C GLN A 244 10.93 0.63 30.20
N THR A 245 11.92 0.58 31.10
CA THR A 245 12.89 -0.48 31.30
C THR A 245 12.28 -1.58 32.17
N VAL A 246 12.00 -2.74 31.58
CA VAL A 246 11.69 -3.99 32.29
C VAL A 246 12.89 -4.93 32.13
N PRO A 247 13.34 -5.68 33.17
CA PRO A 247 14.62 -6.35 33.20
C PRO A 247 14.85 -7.24 31.98
N VAL A 248 16.00 -7.04 31.34
CA VAL A 248 16.49 -7.84 30.21
C VAL A 248 16.89 -9.20 30.75
N GLN A 249 16.26 -10.27 30.27
CA GLN A 249 16.79 -11.61 30.46
C GLN A 249 17.84 -11.86 29.37
N ALA A 250 18.96 -12.47 29.74
CA ALA A 250 20.09 -12.72 28.85
C ALA A 250 19.66 -13.56 27.62
N PRO A 251 20.37 -13.43 26.47
CA PRO A 251 20.16 -14.29 25.32
C PRO A 251 20.19 -15.76 25.74
N VAL A 252 19.27 -16.57 25.21
CA VAL A 252 19.31 -18.02 25.38
C VAL A 252 20.62 -18.52 24.76
N GLU A 253 21.56 -19.00 25.57
CA GLU A 253 22.80 -19.59 25.07
C GLU A 253 22.49 -20.83 24.22
N MET A 254 23.10 -20.88 23.04
CA MET A 254 23.03 -22.01 22.12
C MET A 254 23.62 -23.26 22.79
N PRO A 255 22.96 -24.45 22.69
CA PRO A 255 23.57 -25.70 23.08
C PRO A 255 24.85 -25.95 22.28
N SER A 256 25.94 -26.28 22.97
CA SER A 256 27.30 -26.41 22.43
C SER A 256 27.57 -27.65 21.56
N ASP A 257 26.53 -28.37 21.10
CA ASP A 257 26.68 -29.72 20.52
C ASP A 257 26.22 -29.85 19.05
N ILE A 258 26.34 -28.78 18.26
CA ILE A 258 26.11 -28.85 16.80
C ILE A 258 27.41 -28.54 16.06
N THR A 259 28.43 -29.36 16.29
CA THR A 259 29.60 -29.42 15.40
C THR A 259 29.43 -30.59 14.43
N GLN A 260 28.96 -30.29 13.22
CA GLN A 260 29.52 -30.77 11.94
C GLN A 260 28.62 -30.30 10.80
N GLN A 261 29.02 -29.18 10.20
CA GLN A 261 28.51 -28.67 8.93
C GLN A 261 29.23 -29.42 7.79
N PRO A 262 28.53 -29.97 6.79
CA PRO A 262 29.14 -30.29 5.50
C PRO A 262 29.40 -28.97 4.77
N GLU A 263 30.66 -28.73 4.35
CA GLU A 263 31.14 -27.44 3.79
C GLU A 263 30.55 -27.03 2.41
N ASP A 264 29.52 -27.66 1.87
CA ASP A 264 29.02 -27.38 0.51
C ASP A 264 27.50 -27.06 0.43
N SER A 265 26.93 -26.45 1.47
CA SER A 265 25.57 -25.87 1.39
C SER A 265 25.66 -24.35 1.26
N PRO A 266 25.04 -23.70 0.24
CA PRO A 266 25.02 -22.26 0.16
C PRO A 266 24.30 -21.72 1.39
N ASP A 267 25.02 -20.95 2.20
CA ASP A 267 24.49 -20.22 3.33
C ASP A 267 23.42 -19.23 2.82
N LEU A 268 22.14 -19.58 2.99
CA LEU A 268 21.00 -18.78 2.55
C LEU A 268 20.51 -17.80 3.63
N SER A 269 21.16 -17.77 4.81
CA SER A 269 20.95 -16.72 5.82
C SER A 269 21.56 -15.37 5.40
N SER A 270 22.49 -15.36 4.44
CA SER A 270 23.15 -14.16 3.92
C SER A 270 22.31 -13.36 2.91
N ASN A 271 21.16 -13.87 2.47
CA ASN A 271 20.44 -13.29 1.34
C ASN A 271 19.60 -12.03 1.67
N CYS A 272 19.54 -11.53 2.91
CA CYS A 272 19.04 -10.17 3.20
C CYS A 272 20.15 -9.13 3.32
N HIS A 273 21.42 -9.56 3.34
CA HIS A 273 22.62 -8.72 3.37
C HIS A 273 23.36 -8.69 2.02
N SER A 274 22.84 -9.40 1.02
CA SER A 274 23.42 -9.44 -0.32
C SER A 274 22.83 -8.35 -1.21
N CYS A 275 23.70 -7.69 -1.96
CA CYS A 275 23.34 -6.64 -2.90
C CYS A 275 22.30 -7.12 -3.94
N PRO A 276 21.38 -6.26 -4.39
CA PRO A 276 20.39 -6.60 -5.41
C PRO A 276 21.07 -7.18 -6.64
N LYS A 277 20.53 -8.30 -7.12
CA LYS A 277 21.04 -8.97 -8.30
C LYS A 277 20.14 -8.66 -9.48
N LEU A 278 20.76 -8.20 -10.57
CA LEU A 278 20.09 -8.05 -11.85
C LEU A 278 19.63 -9.44 -12.33
N LYS A 279 18.32 -9.66 -12.42
CA LYS A 279 17.72 -10.90 -12.92
C LYS A 279 17.57 -10.90 -14.43
N TRP A 280 17.17 -9.76 -14.97
CA TRP A 280 16.91 -9.60 -16.40
C TRP A 280 17.15 -8.15 -16.78
N SER A 281 17.61 -7.94 -18.00
CA SER A 281 17.79 -6.59 -18.55
C SER A 281 17.71 -6.59 -20.06
N ASP A 282 17.34 -5.43 -20.60
CA ASP A 282 17.71 -5.03 -21.92
C ASP A 282 18.34 -3.64 -21.90
N GLU A 283 19.60 -3.57 -22.33
CA GLU A 283 20.39 -2.35 -22.46
C GLU A 283 20.38 -1.85 -23.91
N PHE A 284 19.51 -2.45 -24.74
CA PHE A 284 19.23 -2.06 -26.13
C PHE A 284 20.47 -1.90 -27.03
N GLY A 285 21.50 -2.69 -26.77
CA GLY A 285 22.73 -2.71 -27.57
C GLY A 285 22.50 -3.23 -28.98
N GLY A 286 23.24 -2.68 -29.95
CA GLY A 286 23.17 -3.05 -31.36
C GLY A 286 22.12 -2.26 -32.15
N THR A 287 21.77 -2.74 -33.34
CA THR A 287 20.93 -1.98 -34.29
C THR A 287 19.57 -2.62 -34.57
N VAL A 288 19.20 -3.69 -33.87
CA VAL A 288 17.96 -4.45 -34.08
C VAL A 288 17.41 -4.90 -32.74
N LEU A 289 16.08 -4.89 -32.60
CA LEU A 289 15.41 -5.34 -31.39
C LEU A 289 15.67 -6.83 -31.14
N ASP A 290 16.03 -7.17 -29.91
CA ASP A 290 16.27 -8.56 -29.54
C ASP A 290 14.95 -9.35 -29.54
N SER A 291 14.71 -10.09 -30.61
CA SER A 291 13.53 -10.93 -30.78
C SER A 291 13.45 -12.10 -29.79
N THR A 292 14.51 -12.41 -29.04
CA THR A 292 14.44 -13.39 -27.94
C THR A 292 13.83 -12.80 -26.67
N LYS A 293 13.80 -11.46 -26.56
CA LYS A 293 13.25 -10.72 -25.41
C LYS A 293 11.89 -10.10 -25.69
N TRP A 294 11.70 -9.56 -26.90
CA TRP A 294 10.54 -8.74 -27.23
C TRP A 294 9.69 -9.31 -28.35
N ASN A 295 8.37 -9.26 -28.20
CA ASN A 295 7.39 -9.39 -29.26
C ASN A 295 7.02 -8.00 -29.78
N ILE A 296 6.81 -7.88 -31.09
CA ILE A 296 6.24 -6.67 -31.70
C ILE A 296 4.75 -6.94 -31.92
N MET A 297 3.89 -6.09 -31.35
CA MET A 297 2.45 -6.13 -31.55
C MET A 297 2.10 -5.25 -32.76
N LEU A 298 1.36 -5.81 -33.72
CA LEU A 298 1.11 -5.17 -35.02
C LEU A 298 -0.35 -4.76 -35.18
N GLY A 299 -0.56 -3.70 -35.95
CA GLY A 299 -1.88 -3.22 -36.33
C GLY A 299 -2.54 -2.30 -35.30
N ASP A 300 -3.84 -2.13 -35.47
CA ASP A 300 -4.74 -1.25 -34.72
C ASP A 300 -5.50 -1.99 -33.59
N GLY A 301 -5.08 -3.22 -33.27
CA GLY A 301 -5.72 -4.06 -32.24
C GLY A 301 -6.88 -4.91 -32.75
N CYS A 302 -7.36 -4.74 -33.99
CA CYS A 302 -8.48 -5.55 -34.50
C CYS A 302 -8.17 -7.05 -34.61
N SER A 303 -6.91 -7.42 -34.89
CA SER A 303 -6.48 -8.83 -34.90
C SER A 303 -6.47 -9.48 -33.50
N TYR A 304 -6.60 -8.68 -32.45
CA TYR A 304 -6.70 -9.09 -31.05
C TYR A 304 -8.12 -8.92 -30.50
N ASP A 305 -9.12 -8.73 -31.38
CA ASP A 305 -10.53 -8.46 -31.05
C ASP A 305 -10.76 -7.20 -30.20
N ILE A 306 -9.83 -6.24 -30.26
CA ILE A 306 -9.86 -4.96 -29.53
C ILE A 306 -9.46 -3.79 -30.43
N CYS A 307 -10.18 -3.58 -31.53
CA CYS A 307 -9.93 -2.46 -32.46
C CYS A 307 -9.77 -1.11 -31.72
N GLY A 308 -8.80 -0.29 -32.17
CA GLY A 308 -8.38 0.92 -31.46
C GLY A 308 -7.78 0.62 -30.08
N TRP A 309 -7.19 -0.57 -29.93
CA TRP A 309 -6.63 -1.15 -28.71
C TRP A 309 -7.54 -1.08 -27.47
N GLY A 310 -8.86 -1.03 -27.66
CA GLY A 310 -9.85 -0.87 -26.60
C GLY A 310 -10.03 0.58 -26.10
N ASN A 311 -9.21 1.51 -26.57
CA ASN A 311 -9.17 2.91 -26.12
C ASN A 311 -9.46 3.93 -27.22
N GLN A 312 -9.96 3.49 -28.39
CA GLN A 312 -10.18 4.35 -29.57
C GLN A 312 -8.87 4.96 -30.10
N GLU A 313 -7.74 4.30 -29.86
CA GLU A 313 -6.41 4.66 -30.36
C GLU A 313 -6.41 4.74 -31.91
N LEU A 314 -5.62 5.68 -32.48
CA LEU A 314 -5.61 5.97 -33.91
C LEU A 314 -4.39 5.40 -34.65
N GLU A 315 -3.37 4.96 -33.92
CA GLU A 315 -2.14 4.45 -34.54
C GLU A 315 -2.27 3.02 -35.06
N ILE A 316 -1.50 2.74 -36.10
CA ILE A 316 -1.20 1.40 -36.58
C ILE A 316 0.19 1.03 -36.07
N TYR A 317 0.28 0.07 -35.14
CA TYR A 317 1.58 -0.37 -34.66
C TYR A 317 2.33 -1.18 -35.73
N SER A 318 3.60 -0.84 -35.94
CA SER A 318 4.51 -1.42 -36.93
C SER A 318 5.91 -1.60 -36.37
N ALA A 319 6.67 -2.55 -36.92
CA ALA A 319 8.08 -2.73 -36.62
C ALA A 319 8.96 -1.57 -37.13
N ASP A 320 8.54 -0.88 -38.20
CA ASP A 320 9.31 0.21 -38.85
C ASP A 320 9.43 1.48 -38.01
N ASN A 321 8.68 1.55 -36.91
CA ASN A 321 8.67 2.64 -35.94
C ASN A 321 9.61 2.38 -34.75
N ILE A 322 10.28 1.21 -34.73
CA ILE A 322 11.35 0.88 -33.78
C ILE A 322 12.68 1.32 -34.38
N ILE A 323 13.38 2.23 -33.70
CA ILE A 323 14.71 2.68 -34.12
C ILE A 323 15.73 2.29 -33.04
N LEU A 324 16.71 1.49 -33.44
CA LEU A 324 17.89 1.17 -32.63
C LEU A 324 19.15 1.54 -33.39
N LYS A 325 20.11 2.11 -32.67
CA LYS A 325 21.43 2.51 -33.16
C LYS A 325 22.47 2.04 -32.16
N ASP A 326 23.74 2.14 -32.53
CA ASP A 326 24.87 1.75 -31.68
C ASP A 326 25.03 2.60 -30.38
N ASP A 327 24.11 3.52 -30.11
CA ASP A 327 24.09 4.33 -28.88
C ASP A 327 23.33 3.68 -27.72
N GLY A 328 22.74 2.50 -27.92
CA GLY A 328 22.09 1.75 -26.84
C GLY A 328 20.73 2.31 -26.42
N ILE A 329 20.11 3.17 -27.22
CA ILE A 329 18.79 3.75 -26.90
C ILE A 329 17.74 3.17 -27.84
N LEU A 330 16.75 2.46 -27.27
CA LEU A 330 15.53 2.08 -27.97
C LEU A 330 14.67 3.33 -28.17
N ARG A 331 14.22 3.53 -29.41
CA ARG A 331 13.34 4.63 -29.78
C ARG A 331 12.06 4.07 -30.36
N ILE A 332 10.93 4.42 -29.75
CA ILE A 332 9.60 4.18 -30.31
C ILE A 332 9.12 5.50 -30.89
N GLU A 333 9.08 5.58 -32.23
CA GLU A 333 8.78 6.82 -32.95
C GLU A 333 7.36 6.80 -33.51
N ALA A 334 6.48 7.62 -32.93
CA ALA A 334 5.17 7.90 -33.48
C ALA A 334 5.28 8.88 -34.66
N ARG A 335 4.73 8.50 -35.82
CA ARG A 335 4.78 9.27 -37.07
C ARG A 335 3.38 9.57 -37.57
N LYS A 336 3.23 10.74 -38.20
CA LYS A 336 2.09 11.07 -39.05
C LYS A 336 2.48 10.81 -40.51
N VAL A 337 1.77 9.91 -41.18
CA VAL A 337 2.01 9.52 -42.56
C VAL A 337 0.77 9.76 -43.42
N ILE A 338 0.97 9.76 -44.74
CA ILE A 338 -0.12 9.80 -45.71
C ILE A 338 -0.18 8.41 -46.36
N ASP A 339 -1.32 7.75 -46.26
CA ASP A 339 -1.53 6.42 -46.84
C ASP A 339 -1.56 6.46 -48.37
N VAL A 340 -1.65 5.29 -49.00
CA VAL A 340 -1.71 5.17 -50.46
C VAL A 340 -2.96 5.81 -51.08
N ASN A 341 -3.99 6.09 -50.28
CA ASN A 341 -5.25 6.70 -50.69
C ASN A 341 -5.28 8.22 -50.43
N GLY A 342 -4.22 8.79 -49.86
CA GLY A 342 -4.13 10.21 -49.52
C GLY A 342 -4.73 10.57 -48.14
N ASN A 343 -5.11 9.60 -47.32
CA ASN A 343 -5.61 9.79 -45.97
C ASN A 343 -4.46 9.97 -44.98
N VAL A 344 -4.72 10.71 -43.90
CA VAL A 344 -3.79 10.81 -42.78
C VAL A 344 -3.88 9.52 -41.95
N GLU A 345 -2.73 8.90 -41.72
CA GLU A 345 -2.57 7.78 -40.79
C GLU A 345 -1.50 8.11 -39.75
N TYR A 346 -1.61 7.47 -38.58
CA TYR A 346 -0.59 7.51 -37.55
C TYR A 346 0.03 6.13 -37.42
N THR A 347 1.35 6.05 -37.29
CA THR A 347 2.08 4.81 -37.07
C THR A 347 2.96 4.93 -35.85
N SER A 348 3.16 3.84 -35.13
CA SER A 348 3.99 3.79 -33.92
C SER A 348 4.48 2.35 -33.67
N SER A 349 5.03 2.04 -32.51
CA SER A 349 5.30 0.65 -32.09
C SER A 349 4.76 0.35 -30.70
N ARG A 350 4.38 -0.92 -30.52
CA ARG A 350 4.03 -1.54 -29.24
C ARG A 350 4.78 -2.85 -29.13
N ILE A 351 5.53 -3.03 -28.05
CA ILE A 351 6.31 -4.24 -27.78
C ILE A 351 5.97 -4.80 -26.42
N ASN A 352 6.11 -6.13 -26.26
CA ASN A 352 5.93 -6.78 -24.96
C ASN A 352 6.92 -7.92 -24.73
N THR A 353 7.07 -8.36 -23.48
CA THR A 353 7.91 -9.51 -23.13
C THR A 353 7.12 -10.81 -22.91
N ASN A 354 5.83 -10.85 -23.24
CA ASN A 354 4.94 -11.99 -22.94
C ASN A 354 5.50 -13.32 -23.49
N GLY A 355 5.66 -14.31 -22.60
CA GLY A 355 6.18 -15.63 -22.95
C GLY A 355 7.67 -15.67 -23.32
N LYS A 356 8.39 -14.55 -23.14
CA LYS A 356 9.84 -14.40 -23.34
C LYS A 356 10.55 -14.04 -22.04
N ALA A 357 9.99 -13.07 -21.31
CA ALA A 357 10.39 -12.70 -19.97
C ALA A 357 9.13 -12.32 -19.17
N ASP A 358 8.76 -13.20 -18.25
CA ASP A 358 7.62 -13.07 -17.36
C ASP A 358 8.12 -13.08 -15.92
N PHE A 359 7.60 -12.18 -15.08
CA PHE A 359 8.20 -11.89 -13.80
C PHE A 359 7.25 -12.09 -12.63
N GLU A 360 7.72 -12.89 -11.67
CA GLU A 360 7.13 -13.04 -10.34
C GLU A 360 6.98 -11.70 -9.61
N PRO A 361 6.03 -11.55 -8.67
CA PRO A 361 5.72 -10.28 -8.00
C PRO A 361 6.74 -9.91 -6.91
N TYR A 362 7.99 -10.31 -7.06
CA TYR A 362 9.05 -10.01 -6.11
C TYR A 362 10.26 -9.44 -6.82
N GLY A 363 10.50 -8.15 -6.58
CA GLY A 363 11.63 -7.46 -7.15
C GLY A 363 11.36 -6.00 -7.45
N ARG A 364 12.34 -5.39 -8.11
CA ARG A 364 12.21 -4.06 -8.70
C ARG A 364 12.21 -4.15 -10.21
N PHE A 365 11.27 -3.45 -10.82
CA PHE A 365 10.96 -3.45 -12.24
C PHE A 365 11.08 -2.02 -12.73
N GLU A 366 12.10 -1.70 -13.50
CA GLU A 366 12.39 -0.31 -13.87
C GLU A 366 12.76 -0.14 -15.33
N ALA A 367 12.50 1.06 -15.85
CA ALA A 367 13.02 1.52 -17.12
C ALA A 367 13.48 2.97 -17.00
N ARG A 368 14.59 3.30 -17.67
CA ARG A 368 15.06 4.68 -17.77
C ARG A 368 14.59 5.27 -19.10
N ILE A 369 13.64 6.21 -19.03
CA ILE A 369 12.86 6.68 -20.17
C ILE A 369 12.89 8.20 -20.24
N ARG A 370 13.06 8.76 -21.44
CA ARG A 370 12.68 10.14 -21.78
C ARG A 370 11.42 10.09 -22.65
N ILE A 371 10.36 10.72 -22.16
CA ILE A 371 9.03 10.65 -22.77
C ILE A 371 8.81 11.75 -23.83
N PRO A 372 8.02 11.49 -24.88
CA PRO A 372 7.52 12.53 -25.78
C PRO A 372 6.41 13.36 -25.10
N PHE A 373 6.03 14.46 -25.73
CA PHE A 373 4.88 15.24 -25.32
C PHE A 373 4.22 15.95 -26.51
N GLY A 374 2.96 16.35 -26.32
CA GLY A 374 2.13 16.92 -27.37
C GLY A 374 0.72 16.35 -27.27
N LYS A 375 -0.28 17.16 -27.58
CA LYS A 375 -1.68 16.74 -27.47
C LYS A 375 -1.93 15.47 -28.28
N GLY A 376 -2.58 14.48 -27.65
CA GLY A 376 -2.90 13.19 -28.26
C GLY A 376 -1.71 12.26 -28.46
N ILE A 377 -0.58 12.51 -27.80
CA ILE A 377 0.55 11.57 -27.72
C ILE A 377 0.50 10.89 -26.35
N TRP A 378 0.57 9.56 -26.33
CA TRP A 378 0.37 8.78 -25.11
C TRP A 378 1.44 7.68 -24.98
N PRO A 379 2.66 8.01 -24.50
CA PRO A 379 3.66 7.02 -24.12
C PRO A 379 3.23 6.26 -22.87
N ALA A 380 3.54 4.96 -22.84
CA ALA A 380 3.28 4.10 -21.70
C ALA A 380 4.41 3.07 -21.48
N PHE A 381 4.77 2.87 -20.21
CA PHE A 381 5.53 1.75 -19.69
C PHE A 381 4.69 1.06 -18.62
N TRP A 382 4.35 -0.20 -18.85
CA TRP A 382 3.29 -0.86 -18.10
C TRP A 382 3.47 -2.38 -18.12
N MET A 383 2.62 -3.08 -17.39
CA MET A 383 2.67 -4.53 -17.25
C MET A 383 1.28 -5.14 -17.31
N LEU A 384 1.19 -6.31 -17.95
CA LEU A 384 0.00 -7.17 -17.94
C LEU A 384 0.33 -8.55 -17.37
N PRO A 385 -0.66 -9.26 -16.82
CA PRO A 385 -0.48 -10.63 -16.34
C PRO A 385 -0.13 -11.55 -17.51
N THR A 386 0.84 -12.42 -17.27
CA THR A 386 1.09 -13.61 -18.11
C THR A 386 0.13 -14.72 -17.72
N ASP A 387 -0.09 -14.89 -16.40
CA ASP A 387 -1.03 -15.85 -15.83
C ASP A 387 -2.25 -15.11 -15.24
N SER A 388 -3.46 -15.56 -15.59
CA SER A 388 -4.69 -14.83 -15.27
C SER A 388 -5.76 -15.73 -14.62
N PRO A 389 -5.48 -16.37 -13.46
CA PRO A 389 -6.40 -17.33 -12.82
C PRO A 389 -7.74 -16.71 -12.42
N LEU A 390 -7.79 -15.39 -12.20
CA LEU A 390 -8.99 -14.64 -11.85
C LEU A 390 -9.83 -14.22 -13.09
N GLY A 391 -9.39 -14.61 -14.29
CA GLY A 391 -9.91 -14.15 -15.58
C GLY A 391 -9.02 -13.06 -16.17
N TRP A 392 -9.17 -12.77 -17.47
CA TRP A 392 -8.39 -11.76 -18.20
C TRP A 392 -8.76 -10.33 -17.77
N TRP A 393 -8.30 -9.32 -18.51
CA TRP A 393 -8.54 -7.92 -18.19
C TRP A 393 -10.03 -7.61 -17.91
N PRO A 394 -10.34 -6.85 -16.84
CA PRO A 394 -9.41 -6.30 -15.85
C PRO A 394 -9.15 -7.22 -14.65
N SER A 395 -9.77 -8.40 -14.57
CA SER A 395 -9.64 -9.30 -13.41
C SER A 395 -8.22 -9.81 -13.17
N GLY A 396 -7.42 -9.95 -14.22
CA GLY A 396 -6.02 -10.38 -14.14
C GLY A 396 -5.04 -9.31 -13.67
N GLY A 397 -5.50 -8.08 -13.52
CA GLY A 397 -4.66 -6.94 -13.17
C GLY A 397 -4.02 -6.25 -14.38
N GLU A 398 -3.57 -5.03 -14.16
CA GLU A 398 -2.73 -4.20 -15.02
C GLU A 398 -1.94 -3.27 -14.10
N ILE A 399 -0.67 -3.03 -14.40
CA ILE A 399 0.19 -2.13 -13.61
C ILE A 399 0.79 -1.11 -14.56
N ASP A 400 0.31 0.13 -14.48
CA ASP A 400 0.79 1.24 -15.28
C ASP A 400 1.92 1.92 -14.52
N ILE A 401 3.16 1.61 -14.89
CA ILE A 401 4.37 2.10 -14.19
C ILE A 401 4.58 3.58 -14.52
N MET A 402 4.33 3.97 -15.77
CA MET A 402 4.39 5.33 -16.25
C MET A 402 3.49 5.49 -17.47
N GLU A 403 2.57 6.44 -17.40
CA GLU A 403 1.86 6.97 -18.55
C GLU A 403 1.94 8.50 -18.59
N ASN A 404 1.86 9.07 -19.79
CA ASN A 404 1.74 10.51 -19.96
C ASN A 404 0.73 10.83 -21.07
N MET A 405 -0.32 11.58 -20.78
CA MET A 405 -1.32 11.97 -21.78
C MET A 405 -0.92 13.26 -22.55
N GLY A 406 0.34 13.33 -22.99
CA GLY A 406 0.84 14.39 -23.87
C GLY A 406 1.18 15.71 -23.16
N LYS A 407 1.05 15.78 -21.84
CA LYS A 407 1.35 16.98 -21.05
C LYS A 407 2.85 17.18 -20.80
N GLY A 408 3.65 16.12 -20.90
CA GLY A 408 5.10 16.10 -20.65
C GLY A 408 5.55 16.36 -19.20
N LYS A 409 4.63 16.80 -18.32
CA LYS A 409 4.92 17.17 -16.93
C LYS A 409 4.24 16.28 -15.88
N ASP A 410 3.06 15.74 -16.20
CA ASP A 410 2.29 14.91 -15.28
C ASP A 410 2.52 13.43 -15.64
N ILE A 411 2.89 12.60 -14.68
CA ILE A 411 2.94 11.14 -14.87
C ILE A 411 1.70 10.55 -14.24
N HIS A 412 0.96 9.78 -15.02
CA HIS A 412 -0.13 8.96 -14.52
C HIS A 412 0.40 7.58 -14.18
N ILE A 413 -0.01 7.09 -13.02
CA ILE A 413 0.24 5.72 -12.57
C ILE A 413 -1.08 5.14 -12.13
N ASP A 414 -1.30 3.87 -12.43
CA ASP A 414 -2.53 3.19 -12.05
C ASP A 414 -2.31 1.68 -11.89
N ALA A 415 -3.26 1.06 -11.23
CA ALA A 415 -3.40 -0.38 -11.10
C ALA A 415 -4.85 -0.74 -11.40
N HIS A 416 -5.11 -1.38 -12.54
CA HIS A 416 -6.45 -1.79 -12.92
C HIS A 416 -6.71 -3.21 -12.41
N TYR A 417 -7.92 -3.46 -11.91
CA TYR A 417 -8.34 -4.76 -11.37
C TYR A 417 -9.87 -4.92 -11.47
N ALA A 418 -10.39 -6.06 -11.01
CA ALA A 418 -11.83 -6.27 -10.92
C ALA A 418 -12.27 -6.79 -9.55
N ILE A 419 -13.30 -6.18 -8.97
CA ILE A 419 -14.04 -6.72 -7.81
C ILE A 419 -15.35 -7.28 -8.33
N LEU A 420 -15.61 -8.57 -8.11
CA LEU A 420 -16.82 -9.25 -8.62
C LEU A 420 -17.03 -9.04 -10.14
N ARG A 421 -15.93 -9.07 -10.91
CA ARG A 421 -15.89 -8.82 -12.38
C ARG A 421 -16.26 -7.40 -12.81
N VAL A 422 -16.35 -6.44 -11.88
CA VAL A 422 -16.52 -5.03 -12.19
C VAL A 422 -15.17 -4.34 -12.18
N HIS A 423 -14.83 -3.65 -13.27
CA HIS A 423 -13.60 -2.88 -13.39
C HIS A 423 -13.47 -1.85 -12.26
N LYS A 424 -12.28 -1.83 -11.67
CA LYS A 424 -11.82 -0.89 -10.66
C LYS A 424 -10.39 -0.52 -10.99
N HIS A 425 -9.97 0.62 -10.48
CA HIS A 425 -8.61 1.09 -10.66
C HIS A 425 -8.21 1.95 -9.45
N LYS A 426 -6.91 2.06 -9.20
CA LYS A 426 -6.31 2.75 -8.06
C LYS A 426 -4.99 3.35 -8.53
N GLY A 427 -5.02 4.66 -8.77
CA GLY A 427 -3.88 5.40 -9.28
C GLY A 427 -3.86 6.84 -8.78
N THR A 428 -2.84 7.58 -9.22
CA THR A 428 -2.72 9.02 -8.96
C THR A 428 -1.92 9.69 -10.08
N ASN A 429 -1.98 11.02 -10.13
CA ASN A 429 -1.09 11.81 -10.99
C ASN A 429 0.08 12.33 -10.15
N ILE A 430 1.29 12.11 -10.63
CA ILE A 430 2.51 12.66 -10.07
C ILE A 430 2.84 13.95 -10.80
N HIS A 431 2.80 15.04 -10.05
CA HIS A 431 3.16 16.37 -10.54
C HIS A 431 4.61 16.68 -10.14
N SER A 432 5.42 17.08 -11.11
CA SER A 432 6.77 17.63 -10.84
C SER A 432 6.76 19.15 -10.97
N PHE A 433 7.83 19.84 -10.55
CA PHE A 433 8.06 21.24 -10.94
C PHE A 433 8.60 21.34 -12.38
N GLU A 434 9.49 20.42 -12.72
CA GLU A 434 10.13 20.29 -14.02
C GLU A 434 9.33 19.36 -14.94
N LYS A 435 9.60 19.39 -16.24
CA LYS A 435 8.95 18.48 -17.19
C LYS A 435 9.74 17.19 -17.26
N TYR A 436 9.10 16.06 -17.00
CA TYR A 436 9.67 14.74 -17.22
C TYR A 436 10.06 14.47 -18.68
N ALA A 437 9.52 15.23 -19.63
CA ALA A 437 9.87 15.13 -21.05
C ALA A 437 11.23 15.76 -21.41
N ASP A 438 11.82 16.58 -20.52
CA ASP A 438 13.05 17.31 -20.84
C ASP A 438 14.32 16.44 -20.67
N ASP A 439 14.29 15.40 -19.83
CA ASP A 439 15.40 14.49 -19.57
C ASP A 439 14.94 13.03 -19.38
N PHE A 440 15.89 12.11 -19.21
CA PHE A 440 15.63 10.73 -18.83
C PHE A 440 15.37 10.61 -17.34
N HIS A 441 14.31 9.90 -16.99
CA HIS A 441 13.94 9.56 -15.62
C HIS A 441 13.82 8.05 -15.46
N VAL A 442 14.02 7.56 -14.23
CA VAL A 442 13.82 6.14 -13.90
C VAL A 442 12.40 5.97 -13.37
N PHE A 443 11.57 5.27 -14.14
CA PHE A 443 10.23 4.88 -13.72
C PHE A 443 10.26 3.43 -13.26
N ALA A 444 9.76 3.17 -12.06
CA ALA A 444 9.84 1.84 -11.48
C ALA A 444 8.60 1.45 -10.68
N VAL A 445 8.39 0.13 -10.58
CA VAL A 445 7.60 -0.46 -9.50
C VAL A 445 8.45 -1.44 -8.71
N GLU A 446 8.27 -1.41 -7.40
CA GLU A 446 8.68 -2.50 -6.52
C GLU A 446 7.46 -3.33 -6.19
N ARG A 447 7.51 -4.61 -6.57
CA ARG A 447 6.44 -5.55 -6.27
C ARG A 447 6.90 -6.46 -5.15
N GLU A 448 6.05 -6.60 -4.15
CA GLU A 448 6.15 -7.58 -3.09
C GLU A 448 4.77 -8.27 -2.94
N TRP A 449 4.70 -9.31 -2.12
CA TRP A 449 3.43 -9.97 -1.89
C TRP A 449 2.43 -8.99 -1.26
N ASN A 450 1.27 -8.80 -1.90
CA ASN A 450 0.21 -7.90 -1.44
C ASN A 450 0.60 -6.41 -1.37
N LEU A 451 1.68 -6.00 -2.05
CA LEU A 451 2.19 -4.63 -2.03
C LEU A 451 2.83 -4.25 -3.36
N ILE A 452 2.50 -3.05 -3.86
CA ILE A 452 3.21 -2.42 -4.96
C ILE A 452 3.58 -1.00 -4.53
N ARG A 453 4.84 -0.61 -4.75
CA ARG A 453 5.29 0.79 -4.64
C ARG A 453 5.66 1.28 -6.02
N TRP A 454 5.16 2.45 -6.42
CA TRP A 454 5.61 3.15 -7.62
C TRP A 454 6.67 4.15 -7.23
N LEU A 455 7.68 4.26 -8.09
CA LEU A 455 8.80 5.14 -7.90
C LEU A 455 9.13 5.92 -9.17
N VAL A 456 9.54 7.17 -8.96
CA VAL A 456 10.17 8.01 -9.98
C VAL A 456 11.50 8.49 -9.41
N ASP A 457 12.60 8.21 -10.11
CA ASP A 457 13.96 8.55 -9.68
C ASP A 457 14.28 8.12 -8.24
N ASP A 458 13.91 6.87 -7.91
CA ASP A 458 14.07 6.26 -6.59
C ASP A 458 13.28 6.91 -5.44
N ILE A 459 12.35 7.82 -5.75
CA ILE A 459 11.41 8.39 -4.81
C ILE A 459 10.13 7.57 -4.84
N VAL A 460 9.64 7.10 -3.68
CA VAL A 460 8.33 6.47 -3.57
C VAL A 460 7.25 7.53 -3.78
N VAL A 461 6.44 7.37 -4.81
CA VAL A 461 5.38 8.33 -5.18
C VAL A 461 3.97 7.81 -4.90
N PHE A 462 3.81 6.49 -4.83
CA PHE A 462 2.54 5.85 -4.50
C PHE A 462 2.77 4.45 -3.97
N THR A 463 1.87 4.00 -3.08
CA THR A 463 1.91 2.66 -2.53
C THR A 463 0.49 2.09 -2.49
N LEU A 464 0.34 0.89 -3.01
CA LEU A 464 -0.92 0.14 -3.00
C LEU A 464 -0.74 -1.17 -2.23
N GLN A 465 -1.58 -1.41 -1.23
CA GLN A 465 -1.62 -2.68 -0.50
C GLN A 465 -2.90 -3.46 -0.83
N ALA A 466 -2.89 -4.79 -0.65
CA ALA A 466 -4.08 -5.62 -0.88
C ALA A 466 -5.31 -5.16 -0.08
N LYS A 467 -5.10 -4.64 1.14
CA LYS A 467 -6.18 -4.08 1.96
C LYS A 467 -6.88 -2.88 1.31
N ASP A 468 -6.21 -2.13 0.44
CA ASP A 468 -6.75 -0.94 -0.24
C ASP A 468 -7.58 -1.32 -1.47
N VAL A 469 -7.43 -2.56 -1.95
CA VAL A 469 -8.10 -3.13 -3.12
C VAL A 469 -9.32 -3.95 -2.70
N GLY A 470 -9.22 -4.74 -1.63
CA GLY A 470 -10.32 -5.51 -1.04
C GLY A 470 -10.15 -7.02 -1.18
N SER A 471 -11.22 -7.74 -1.54
CA SER A 471 -11.26 -9.21 -1.57
C SER A 471 -10.52 -9.86 -2.76
N THR A 472 -9.85 -9.07 -3.58
CA THR A 472 -9.18 -9.49 -4.81
C THR A 472 -7.81 -8.80 -4.87
N TRP A 473 -6.77 -9.56 -5.22
CA TRP A 473 -5.43 -9.01 -5.44
C TRP A 473 -4.75 -9.80 -6.57
N PRO A 474 -4.91 -9.36 -7.83
CA PRO A 474 -4.37 -10.08 -8.97
C PRO A 474 -2.85 -9.88 -9.15
N PHE A 475 -2.26 -8.93 -8.42
CA PHE A 475 -0.89 -8.49 -8.68
C PHE A 475 0.19 -9.39 -8.09
N ASN A 476 -0.20 -10.51 -7.48
CA ASN A 476 0.69 -11.59 -7.04
C ASN A 476 1.01 -12.61 -8.15
N GLU A 477 0.41 -12.47 -9.34
CA GLU A 477 0.69 -13.32 -10.48
C GLU A 477 1.94 -12.86 -11.24
N ARG A 478 2.41 -13.68 -12.20
CA ARG A 478 3.48 -13.26 -13.11
C ARG A 478 2.99 -12.22 -14.10
N PHE A 479 3.79 -11.19 -14.33
CA PHE A 479 3.51 -10.13 -15.28
C PHE A 479 4.64 -9.98 -16.30
N HIS A 480 4.33 -9.48 -17.48
CA HIS A 480 5.30 -9.13 -18.51
C HIS A 480 5.23 -7.63 -18.82
N PHE A 481 6.31 -7.06 -19.37
CA PHE A 481 6.36 -5.63 -19.72
C PHE A 481 5.68 -5.35 -21.04
N LEU A 482 5.19 -4.10 -21.15
CA LEU A 482 4.78 -3.45 -22.39
C LEU A 482 5.40 -2.05 -22.48
N LEU A 483 5.81 -1.68 -23.69
CA LEU A 483 6.25 -0.33 -24.05
C LEU A 483 5.56 0.08 -25.35
N ASN A 484 4.94 1.26 -25.36
CA ASN A 484 4.35 1.83 -26.57
C ASN A 484 4.26 3.35 -26.52
N VAL A 485 3.99 3.93 -27.68
CA VAL A 485 3.53 5.33 -27.82
C VAL A 485 2.24 5.31 -28.63
N ALA A 486 1.10 5.41 -27.97
CA ALA A 486 -0.20 5.54 -28.63
C ALA A 486 -0.38 6.96 -29.18
N VAL A 487 -1.26 7.09 -30.19
CA VAL A 487 -1.66 8.36 -30.79
C VAL A 487 -3.19 8.46 -30.77
N GLY A 488 -3.70 9.44 -30.04
CA GLY A 488 -5.14 9.65 -29.87
C GLY A 488 -5.78 8.75 -28.82
N GLY A 489 -7.07 8.47 -28.99
CA GLY A 489 -7.86 7.67 -28.06
C GLY A 489 -8.62 8.47 -27.02
N ASN A 490 -9.09 7.77 -25.99
CA ASN A 490 -9.88 8.32 -24.88
C ASN A 490 -9.26 9.58 -24.24
N PRO A 491 -7.91 9.70 -24.07
CA PRO A 491 -7.29 10.92 -23.54
C PRO A 491 -7.39 12.14 -24.47
N GLY A 492 -7.71 11.94 -25.75
CA GLY A 492 -7.92 12.98 -26.76
C GLY A 492 -7.04 12.83 -28.00
N ASN A 493 -7.56 13.28 -29.14
CA ASN A 493 -6.86 13.16 -30.44
C ASN A 493 -5.86 14.29 -30.70
N PRO A 494 -4.82 14.04 -31.53
CA PRO A 494 -3.93 15.07 -32.03
C PRO A 494 -4.69 16.19 -32.75
N ASP A 495 -4.15 17.41 -32.70
CA ASP A 495 -4.64 18.54 -33.48
C ASP A 495 -3.48 19.29 -34.16
N SER A 496 -3.74 20.50 -34.67
CA SER A 496 -2.72 21.30 -35.36
C SER A 496 -1.55 21.73 -34.47
N SER A 497 -1.67 21.61 -33.14
CA SER A 497 -0.58 21.88 -32.19
C SER A 497 0.33 20.66 -31.98
N THR A 498 -0.07 19.47 -32.41
CA THR A 498 0.71 18.25 -32.25
C THR A 498 1.79 18.17 -33.33
N HIS A 499 3.05 18.28 -32.90
CA HIS A 499 4.20 18.13 -33.80
C HIS A 499 4.57 16.65 -33.93
N PHE A 500 4.87 16.21 -35.15
CA PHE A 500 5.38 14.87 -35.46
C PHE A 500 6.72 14.97 -36.20
N PRO A 501 7.62 13.97 -36.07
CA PRO A 501 7.48 12.76 -35.24
C PRO A 501 7.59 13.05 -33.73
N GLN A 502 7.13 12.09 -32.92
CA GLN A 502 7.28 12.08 -31.47
C GLN A 502 7.93 10.78 -31.04
N GLN A 503 8.84 10.85 -30.07
CA GLN A 503 9.71 9.71 -29.76
C GLN A 503 9.80 9.47 -28.26
N MET A 504 9.57 8.23 -27.84
CA MET A 504 9.94 7.75 -26.51
C MET A 504 11.30 7.08 -26.60
N ASP A 505 12.25 7.59 -25.81
CA ASP A 505 13.60 7.05 -25.72
C ASP A 505 13.73 6.21 -24.46
N VAL A 506 14.16 4.96 -24.60
CA VAL A 506 14.36 4.03 -23.51
C VAL A 506 15.83 3.62 -23.50
N ASP A 507 16.54 4.00 -22.44
CA ASP A 507 17.97 3.70 -22.24
C ASP A 507 18.17 2.25 -21.78
N TYR A 508 17.36 1.80 -20.83
CA TYR A 508 17.34 0.39 -20.42
C TYR A 508 15.99 0.00 -19.84
N VAL A 509 15.74 -1.31 -19.79
CA VAL A 509 14.75 -1.94 -18.92
C VAL A 509 15.47 -2.97 -18.05
N ARG A 510 15.29 -2.91 -16.73
CA ARG A 510 15.99 -3.79 -15.77
C ARG A 510 15.03 -4.36 -14.75
N VAL A 511 15.31 -5.60 -14.34
CA VAL A 511 14.63 -6.30 -13.27
C VAL A 511 15.64 -6.79 -12.25
N TYR A 512 15.44 -6.42 -10.99
CA TYR A 512 16.25 -6.87 -9.87
C TYR A 512 15.47 -7.85 -9.01
N ASP A 513 16.20 -8.76 -8.36
CA ASP A 513 15.61 -9.82 -7.53
C ASP A 513 14.93 -9.34 -6.26
N ARG A 514 15.02 -8.04 -5.93
CA ARG A 514 14.49 -7.43 -4.72
C ARG A 514 14.33 -5.90 -4.88
N PRO A 515 13.54 -5.26 -4.00
CA PRO A 515 13.53 -3.80 -3.83
C PRO A 515 14.93 -3.20 -3.62
N MET A 516 15.11 -1.94 -4.01
CA MET A 516 16.36 -1.20 -3.86
C MET A 516 16.21 -0.01 -2.91
N PRO A 517 17.31 0.51 -2.32
CA PRO A 517 17.26 1.70 -1.50
C PRO A 517 16.54 2.84 -2.22
N SER A 518 15.50 3.34 -1.56
CA SER A 518 14.54 4.32 -2.10
C SER A 518 14.15 5.33 -1.03
N LEU A 519 13.85 6.57 -1.42
CA LEU A 519 13.44 7.64 -0.51
C LEU A 519 11.91 7.68 -0.41
N ASP A 520 11.39 7.54 0.81
CA ASP A 520 9.97 7.63 1.16
C ASP A 520 9.69 8.90 1.99
N GLY A 521 8.59 9.57 1.66
CA GLY A 521 8.17 10.82 2.31
C GLY A 521 7.11 11.57 1.52
N LEU A 522 6.57 12.64 2.13
CA LEU A 522 5.56 13.46 1.46
C LEU A 522 6.17 14.31 0.34
N LEU A 523 5.55 14.26 -0.84
CA LEU A 523 5.89 15.12 -2.00
C LEU A 523 5.39 16.56 -1.81
N THR A 524 4.35 16.74 -0.97
CA THR A 524 3.74 18.04 -0.69
C THR A 524 3.40 18.17 0.80
N VAL A 525 3.68 19.34 1.37
CA VAL A 525 3.41 19.68 2.77
C VAL A 525 2.72 21.04 2.88
N LYS A 526 2.12 21.34 4.03
CA LYS A 526 1.61 22.69 4.32
C LYS A 526 2.77 23.63 4.64
N ALA A 527 2.64 24.91 4.30
CA ALA A 527 3.60 25.92 4.75
C ALA A 527 3.75 25.89 6.28
N LYS A 528 4.99 25.86 6.76
CA LYS A 528 5.41 25.71 8.17
C LYS A 528 5.09 24.37 8.85
N GLN A 529 4.76 23.34 8.09
CA GLN A 529 4.54 22.03 8.68
C GLN A 529 5.81 21.54 9.39
N SER A 530 5.65 20.99 10.59
CA SER A 530 6.76 20.54 11.43
C SER A 530 6.71 19.02 11.63
N ASP A 531 7.86 18.43 11.95
CA ASP A 531 8.06 17.02 12.26
C ASP A 531 7.52 16.05 11.19
N VAL A 532 7.75 16.38 9.91
CA VAL A 532 7.45 15.48 8.78
C VAL A 532 8.61 14.53 8.57
N SER A 533 8.35 13.23 8.51
CA SER A 533 9.39 12.21 8.35
C SER A 533 9.75 11.95 6.88
N TYR A 534 11.04 11.80 6.62
CA TYR A 534 11.60 11.28 5.37
C TYR A 534 12.54 10.13 5.69
N ARG A 535 12.48 9.05 4.91
CA ARG A 535 13.19 7.80 5.23
C ARG A 535 13.76 7.12 3.99
N ILE A 536 14.98 6.61 4.09
CA ILE A 536 15.47 5.60 3.17
C ILE A 536 14.88 4.24 3.58
N ILE A 537 14.16 3.61 2.67
CA ILE A 537 13.63 2.24 2.82
C ILE A 537 14.46 1.27 1.98
N ASN A 538 14.42 -0.01 2.33
CA ASN A 538 15.17 -1.08 1.65
C ASN A 538 16.69 -0.83 1.61
N ASP A 539 17.20 -0.14 2.64
CA ASP A 539 18.61 0.06 2.93
C ASP A 539 19.29 -1.25 3.35
N TYR A 540 20.63 -1.22 3.37
CA TYR A 540 21.46 -2.34 3.81
C TYR A 540 22.03 -2.08 5.21
N PRO A 541 22.32 -3.13 5.99
CA PRO A 541 22.76 -2.95 7.38
C PRO A 541 24.13 -2.26 7.55
N ASP A 542 24.94 -2.19 6.50
CA ASP A 542 26.23 -1.47 6.47
C ASP A 542 26.11 -0.02 5.96
N CYS A 543 24.90 0.46 5.68
CA CYS A 543 24.69 1.78 5.14
C CYS A 543 24.92 2.89 6.17
N SER A 544 25.52 4.00 5.71
CA SER A 544 25.53 5.30 6.39
C SER A 544 24.79 6.36 5.58
N TYR A 545 24.27 7.38 6.26
CA TYR A 545 23.38 8.39 5.67
C TYR A 545 23.95 9.78 5.92
N ALA A 546 23.92 10.65 4.91
CA ALA A 546 24.20 12.07 5.07
C ALA A 546 23.04 12.88 4.50
N TRP A 547 22.24 13.48 5.39
CA TRP A 547 21.07 14.26 4.98
C TRP A 547 21.36 15.75 4.95
N GLU A 548 20.83 16.41 3.91
CA GLU A 548 20.78 17.85 3.81
C GLU A 548 19.36 18.33 3.46
N VAL A 549 19.02 19.52 3.93
CA VAL A 549 17.78 20.22 3.56
C VAL A 549 18.12 21.64 3.16
N SER A 550 17.50 22.14 2.08
CA SER A 550 17.75 23.49 1.58
C SER A 550 17.29 24.58 2.54
N ASP A 551 17.81 25.80 2.34
CA ASP A 551 17.48 26.98 3.13
C ASP A 551 15.97 27.18 3.34
N GLY A 552 15.59 27.40 4.61
CA GLY A 552 14.20 27.57 5.01
C GLY A 552 13.55 26.30 5.55
N ALA A 553 14.22 25.16 5.55
CA ALA A 553 13.85 23.98 6.35
C ALA A 553 14.97 23.60 7.33
N SER A 554 14.67 22.77 8.31
CA SER A 554 15.66 22.26 9.26
C SER A 554 15.35 20.82 9.67
N ILE A 555 16.39 20.01 9.85
CA ILE A 555 16.26 18.65 10.39
C ILE A 555 16.08 18.77 11.91
N SER A 556 14.95 18.33 12.44
CA SER A 556 14.65 18.35 13.88
C SER A 556 15.27 17.17 14.62
N SER A 557 15.37 16.01 13.96
CA SER A 557 15.99 14.79 14.52
C SER A 557 16.31 13.77 13.42
N GLY A 558 17.09 12.74 13.77
CA GLY A 558 17.34 11.57 12.89
C GLY A 558 18.53 11.70 11.94
N GLN A 559 19.35 12.74 12.08
CA GLN A 559 20.58 12.89 11.31
C GLN A 559 21.48 11.66 11.45
N ASP A 560 22.18 11.29 10.38
CA ASP A 560 23.03 10.10 10.27
C ASP A 560 22.30 8.75 10.44
N THR A 561 20.96 8.75 10.44
CA THR A 561 20.14 7.53 10.46
C THR A 561 19.37 7.39 9.15
N ASN A 562 18.71 6.25 8.94
CA ASN A 562 17.89 6.03 7.76
C ASN A 562 16.61 6.88 7.73
N GLN A 563 16.28 7.64 8.77
CA GLN A 563 15.09 8.46 8.83
C GLN A 563 15.36 9.81 9.51
N ILE A 564 14.93 10.90 8.88
CA ILE A 564 14.97 12.25 9.44
C ILE A 564 13.56 12.80 9.66
N TRP A 565 13.45 13.78 10.55
CA TRP A 565 12.26 14.61 10.72
C TRP A 565 12.59 16.04 10.33
N VAL A 566 11.74 16.66 9.51
CA VAL A 566 11.98 17.96 8.89
C VAL A 566 10.91 18.96 9.34
N ASN A 567 11.39 20.12 9.77
CA ASN A 567 10.59 21.31 10.01
C ASN A 567 10.68 22.23 8.80
N PHE A 568 9.55 22.45 8.15
CA PHE A 568 9.45 23.31 6.97
C PHE A 568 9.24 24.77 7.35
N GLY A 569 9.73 25.67 6.51
CA GLY A 569 9.52 27.11 6.62
C GLY A 569 8.36 27.58 5.74
N LYS A 570 8.54 28.74 5.10
CA LYS A 570 7.55 29.34 4.18
C LYS A 570 8.00 29.28 2.70
N SER A 571 9.21 28.81 2.44
CA SER A 571 9.80 28.83 1.10
C SER A 571 9.18 27.77 0.22
N PRO A 572 8.61 28.11 -0.95
CA PRO A 572 8.11 27.10 -1.89
C PRO A 572 9.28 26.25 -2.39
N GLY A 573 9.10 24.92 -2.43
CA GLY A 573 10.10 23.99 -2.96
C GLY A 573 11.30 23.80 -2.03
N THR A 574 11.15 22.93 -1.03
CA THR A 574 12.27 22.53 -0.16
C THR A 574 12.98 21.31 -0.77
N LEU A 575 14.26 21.43 -1.08
CA LEU A 575 15.06 20.30 -1.52
C LEU A 575 15.54 19.51 -0.30
N ILE A 576 15.26 18.21 -0.30
CA ILE A 576 15.79 17.23 0.64
C ILE A 576 16.72 16.30 -0.13
N THR A 577 17.93 16.12 0.37
CA THR A 577 18.90 15.18 -0.19
C THR A 577 19.37 14.19 0.86
N CYS A 578 19.74 13.01 0.40
CA CYS A 578 20.41 12.00 1.20
C CYS A 578 21.52 11.37 0.36
N GLU A 579 22.76 11.43 0.84
CA GLU A 579 23.83 10.57 0.33
C GLU A 579 23.87 9.29 1.18
N LEU A 580 23.45 8.19 0.55
CA LEU A 580 23.55 6.86 1.12
C LEU A 580 24.89 6.26 0.71
N SER A 581 25.65 5.73 1.67
CA SER A 581 26.91 5.02 1.41
C SER A 581 26.86 3.61 1.96
N CYS A 582 26.99 2.58 1.10
CA CYS A 582 26.98 1.17 1.50
C CYS A 582 27.78 0.33 0.49
N SER A 583 28.28 -0.83 0.91
CA SER A 583 29.09 -1.73 0.08
C SER A 583 28.36 -2.26 -1.16
N CYS A 584 27.03 -2.30 -1.12
CA CYS A 584 26.20 -2.84 -2.20
C CYS A 584 25.89 -1.90 -3.36
N LEU A 585 26.35 -0.66 -3.28
CA LEU A 585 26.12 0.34 -4.32
C LEU A 585 27.29 0.30 -5.34
N LYS A 586 27.00 0.53 -6.62
CA LYS A 586 27.97 0.41 -7.74
C LYS A 586 29.26 1.21 -7.52
N ASP A 587 29.16 2.35 -6.81
CA ASP A 587 30.28 3.22 -6.45
C ASP A 587 30.41 3.40 -4.91
N GLY A 588 29.80 2.51 -4.14
CA GLY A 588 29.70 2.62 -2.69
C GLY A 588 28.77 3.73 -2.20
N LYS A 589 28.18 4.52 -3.10
CA LYS A 589 27.31 5.67 -2.81
C LYS A 589 26.12 5.78 -3.75
N LYS A 590 25.03 6.39 -3.27
CA LYS A 590 23.83 6.77 -4.04
C LYS A 590 23.25 8.05 -3.46
N ALA A 591 22.96 9.03 -4.30
CA ALA A 591 22.31 10.27 -3.89
C ALA A 591 20.82 10.20 -4.20
N PHE A 592 20.01 10.63 -3.25
CA PHE A 592 18.57 10.85 -3.41
C PHE A 592 18.31 12.35 -3.38
N SER A 593 17.34 12.82 -4.18
CA SER A 593 16.96 14.22 -4.22
C SER A 593 15.45 14.33 -4.42
N LEU A 594 14.79 15.02 -3.49
CA LEU A 594 13.36 15.25 -3.52
C LEU A 594 13.07 16.74 -3.30
N VAL A 595 12.35 17.35 -4.24
CA VAL A 595 11.79 18.69 -4.06
C VAL A 595 10.39 18.57 -3.48
N VAL A 596 10.23 19.00 -2.23
CA VAL A 596 8.95 19.01 -1.52
C VAL A 596 8.22 20.32 -1.76
N GLU A 597 7.01 20.24 -2.29
CA GLU A 597 6.16 21.42 -2.47
C GLU A 597 5.53 21.88 -1.15
N GLN A 598 5.53 23.19 -0.89
CA GLN A 598 4.80 23.79 0.23
C GLN A 598 3.54 24.46 -0.27
N GLN A 599 2.37 23.93 0.08
CA GLN A 599 1.10 24.57 -0.22
C GLN A 599 0.96 25.85 0.60
N THR A 600 0.94 26.99 -0.10
CA THR A 600 0.53 28.28 0.46
C THR A 600 -0.96 28.47 0.26
N LEU A 601 -1.68 28.84 1.32
CA LEU A 601 -3.09 29.26 1.23
C LEU A 601 -3.23 30.32 0.13
N THR A 602 -4.11 30.06 -0.83
CA THR A 602 -4.38 31.00 -1.91
C THR A 602 -5.21 32.18 -1.39
N LEU A 603 -5.23 33.28 -2.14
CA LEU A 603 -6.15 34.40 -1.88
C LEU A 603 -7.61 33.92 -1.84
N VAL A 604 -7.95 32.89 -2.61
CA VAL A 604 -9.28 32.26 -2.61
C VAL A 604 -9.54 31.54 -1.29
N ASP A 605 -8.58 30.76 -0.79
CA ASP A 605 -8.70 30.09 0.52
C ASP A 605 -8.85 31.10 1.66
N LEU A 606 -8.08 32.20 1.61
CA LEU A 606 -8.19 33.30 2.55
C LEU A 606 -9.54 34.03 2.46
N MET A 607 -10.09 34.21 1.26
CA MET A 607 -11.42 34.80 1.06
C MET A 607 -12.54 33.87 1.56
N ILE A 608 -12.41 32.54 1.38
CA ILE A 608 -13.35 31.56 1.92
C ILE A 608 -13.30 31.59 3.46
N ILE A 609 -12.11 31.55 4.05
CA ILE A 609 -11.93 31.63 5.51
C ILE A 609 -12.51 32.94 6.07
N ALA A 610 -12.24 34.07 5.40
CA ALA A 610 -12.78 35.36 5.80
C ALA A 610 -14.31 35.41 5.71
N THR A 611 -14.89 34.86 4.64
CA THR A 611 -16.35 34.83 4.42
C THR A 611 -17.04 33.95 5.46
N VAL A 612 -16.50 32.77 5.75
CA VAL A 612 -17.01 31.87 6.80
C VAL A 612 -16.91 32.52 8.18
N SER A 613 -15.79 33.19 8.47
CA SER A 613 -15.60 33.90 9.75
C SER A 613 -16.57 35.08 9.92
N ILE A 614 -16.83 35.84 8.86
CA ILE A 614 -17.81 36.95 8.86
C ILE A 614 -19.23 36.41 9.07
N LEU A 615 -19.59 35.31 8.40
CA LEU A 615 -20.89 34.65 8.62
C LEU A 615 -21.04 34.19 10.07
N PHE A 616 -20.00 33.60 10.65
CA PHE A 616 -20.03 33.12 12.04
C PHE A 616 -20.24 34.27 13.04
N VAL A 617 -19.57 35.41 12.83
CA VAL A 617 -19.75 36.62 13.66
C VAL A 617 -21.15 37.19 13.49
N LEU A 618 -21.70 37.24 12.28
CA LEU A 618 -23.06 37.70 12.02
C LEU A 618 -24.11 36.80 12.70
N VAL A 619 -23.98 35.48 12.57
CA VAL A 619 -24.85 34.52 13.25
C VAL A 619 -24.75 34.67 14.76
N PHE A 620 -23.53 34.82 15.32
CA PHE A 620 -23.34 35.07 16.74
C PHE A 620 -24.03 36.35 17.21
N PHE A 621 -23.93 37.45 16.46
CA PHE A 621 -24.60 38.71 16.80
C PHE A 621 -26.13 38.60 16.72
N ILE A 622 -26.66 37.88 15.73
CA ILE A 622 -28.11 37.65 15.59
C ILE A 622 -28.62 36.81 16.77
N VAL A 623 -27.95 35.71 17.08
CA VAL A 623 -28.28 34.82 18.21
C VAL A 623 -28.15 35.56 19.53
N TYR A 624 -27.10 36.35 19.73
CA TYR A 624 -26.89 37.13 20.93
C TYR A 624 -27.94 38.23 21.09
N ARG A 625 -28.31 38.92 20.00
CA ARG A 625 -29.37 39.94 20.02
C ARG A 625 -30.72 39.33 20.36
N ASP A 626 -31.07 38.20 19.75
CA ASP A 626 -32.33 37.50 20.03
C ASP A 626 -32.37 36.95 21.48
N TYR A 627 -31.26 36.40 21.96
CA TYR A 627 -31.09 36.00 23.36
C TYR A 627 -31.33 37.18 24.33
N VAL A 628 -30.72 38.34 24.09
CA VAL A 628 -30.89 39.54 24.93
C VAL A 628 -32.33 40.07 24.86
N HIS A 629 -32.95 40.05 23.69
CA HIS A 629 -34.33 40.53 23.52
C HIS A 629 -35.35 39.62 24.22
N ARG A 630 -35.23 38.29 24.08
CA ARG A 630 -36.18 37.33 24.66
C ARG A 630 -35.97 37.09 26.15
N ARG A 631 -34.76 37.29 26.68
CA ARG A 631 -34.50 37.31 28.13
C ARG A 631 -35.22 38.46 28.83
N ARG A 632 -35.49 39.57 28.14
CA ARG A 632 -36.36 40.66 28.65
C ARG A 632 -37.84 40.27 28.67
N GLU A 633 -38.27 39.24 27.94
CA GLU A 633 -39.67 38.79 27.83
C GLU A 633 -40.02 37.53 28.67
N ASN A 634 -39.09 36.97 29.45
CA ASN A 634 -39.33 35.81 30.34
C ASN A 634 -39.86 34.53 29.64
N LYS A 635 -39.52 34.30 28.36
CA LYS A 635 -39.86 33.07 27.63
C LYS A 635 -38.68 32.06 27.67
N ARG A 636 -38.97 30.77 27.93
CA ARG A 636 -37.96 29.67 27.90
C ARG A 636 -37.60 29.30 26.46
N LEU A 637 -36.33 28.95 26.23
CA LEU A 637 -35.80 28.54 24.91
C LEU A 637 -36.05 27.04 24.68
N ASN A 638 -36.72 26.69 23.58
CA ASN A 638 -36.62 25.39 22.93
C ASN A 638 -36.07 25.66 21.53
N TRP A 639 -34.91 25.09 21.19
CA TRP A 639 -34.37 25.16 19.84
C TRP A 639 -34.30 23.77 19.22
N THR A 640 -34.69 23.71 17.95
CA THR A 640 -34.40 22.61 17.04
C THR A 640 -33.55 23.19 15.92
N LEU A 641 -32.38 22.60 15.66
CA LEU A 641 -31.51 23.00 14.56
C LEU A 641 -32.16 22.52 13.24
N VAL A 642 -32.48 23.42 12.31
CA VAL A 642 -32.96 23.06 10.97
C VAL A 642 -31.86 23.39 9.97
N ASN A 643 -31.35 22.36 9.29
CA ASN A 643 -30.38 22.51 8.22
C ASN A 643 -31.15 22.64 6.89
N THR A 644 -31.12 23.81 6.24
CA THR A 644 -31.75 24.03 4.94
C THR A 644 -30.67 24.03 3.87
N SER A 645 -30.51 22.92 3.16
CA SER A 645 -29.60 22.80 2.01
C SER A 645 -30.34 22.35 0.75
N ASP A 646 -31.52 22.89 0.48
CA ASP A 646 -32.17 22.76 -0.83
C ASP A 646 -32.74 24.11 -1.28
N GLY A 647 -32.37 24.50 -2.50
CA GLY A 647 -32.87 25.68 -3.16
C GLY A 647 -34.31 25.48 -3.64
N ASP A 648 -35.18 26.40 -3.23
CA ASP A 648 -36.07 27.21 -4.07
C ASP A 648 -37.45 27.47 -3.43
N THR A 649 -37.71 28.76 -3.26
CA THR A 649 -38.93 29.53 -2.92
C THR A 649 -40.04 28.97 -2.00
N GLY A 650 -40.28 29.72 -0.92
CA GLY A 650 -41.66 30.14 -0.58
C GLY A 650 -42.11 29.91 0.86
N GLY A 651 -41.70 30.80 1.78
CA GLY A 651 -42.37 30.92 3.08
C GLY A 651 -41.53 31.65 4.11
N GLU A 652 -41.94 32.87 4.48
CA GLU A 652 -41.47 33.53 5.70
C GLU A 652 -41.75 32.63 6.91
N ILE A 653 -40.72 32.25 7.66
CA ILE A 653 -40.88 31.82 9.05
C ILE A 653 -39.75 32.43 9.90
N LEU A 654 -40.21 33.13 10.95
CA LEU A 654 -39.50 33.93 11.96
C LEU A 654 -38.48 33.18 12.81
#